data_AF-A0A0M1GHD9-F1
#
_entry.id   AF-A0A0M1GHD9-F1
#
_cell.length_a   1.000
_cell.length_b   1.000
_cell.length_c   1.000
_cell.angle_alpha   90.00
_cell.angle_beta   90.00
_cell.angle_gamma   90.00
#
_symmetry.space_group_name_H-M   'P 1'
#
loop_
_entity.id
_entity.type
_entity.pdbx_description
1 polymer ?
#
loop_
_entity_poly.entity_id
_entity_poly.type
_entity_poly.pdbx_seq_one_letter_code
_entity_poly.pdbx_strand_id
1 'polypeptide(L)'
;MNTKTSFSYSLIALALWSTYSFGAVSDDVIAGTPPTYGGNNGNNIIAGDGTNLYSNARNNIMNTTGNKGFGGSYSLVIGESAGHDAGNGTGNAKYLLLVGEHAGEGMWGVSKYKFIFGEAAGWNAGGEYVYAFGESAARRASGNYNFSFGQDSYSSDAVSWGSYNFNFGQNSGYNNYGSRNVNFGFHAGENVKGNDNFALGHHAGTGVTGNHNFAYGQDAGQNTSGSRNIALGQNAGQNVKGVYNLALGLNAGQNVDGHKNAAGVYGQSVGSNNMAFGKAAGSNVAGNFNLAFAENAGNYVGHNWTNTYDTNGNISSTTDAGTVDGAEHNIAFGFSAGSWIVGQDNFAAGVNSGSWIKGESNVVLGKGSGKEVTGNFNTSLGHESGNKVTGSNNFVVGAEAGKKVTGSSNYAAGHEAGNEVTGNNNVAMGKSAGQKVTGDSNFAGGEEAGKDVEGNNNIALGKKSGNKLKGKENISIGEEANSENDVLEVSNAIAIGKKSKAKKANAAALGNESQALADNAFALGYKAEANAANSVAIGSNATTVATLTTPNPYTKGADKTYNSMEIDNHTFNFAGGKNVVGVFSVGNGTQTRRIQHVAPGLISADSTDAINGSQLFSFIPRVSFYSGGAKAPAGATTSPAIGSTVVENFLANGLRMDFGDGLYAEKRTDTKGDFIFVGSNVKNTTGDAGVAGPKGEKGEKGEKGDKGDKGDKGDKGDKGDKGDKG
;
A
#
# COMPACT_ATOMS: atom_id res chain seq x y z
N MET A 1 98.75 -2.74 9.38
CA MET A 1 99.04 -3.51 10.61
C MET A 1 98.88 -2.57 11.79
N ASN A 2 98.23 -3.02 12.88
CA ASN A 2 98.37 -2.60 14.29
C ASN A 2 98.34 -1.11 14.71
N THR A 3 97.91 -0.71 15.91
CA THR A 3 96.87 -1.20 16.87
C THR A 3 96.81 -0.20 18.04
N LYS A 4 95.61 0.28 18.42
CA LYS A 4 95.27 0.80 19.77
C LYS A 4 96.07 2.04 20.26
N THR A 5 95.73 2.80 21.32
CA THR A 5 94.70 2.67 22.38
C THR A 5 94.26 4.05 22.93
N SER A 6 93.17 4.06 23.70
CA SER A 6 92.86 4.94 24.86
C SER A 6 92.87 6.48 24.70
N PHE A 7 91.66 7.03 24.51
CA PHE A 7 90.94 7.90 25.46
C PHE A 7 91.72 8.75 26.52
N SER A 8 91.24 10.00 26.65
CA SER A 8 91.24 10.88 27.84
C SER A 8 92.33 11.97 27.99
N TYR A 9 91.87 13.10 28.57
CA TYR A 9 92.61 14.29 29.02
C TYR A 9 93.21 15.23 27.97
N SER A 10 92.48 16.32 27.67
CA SER A 10 93.03 17.71 27.63
C SER A 10 91.91 18.78 27.59
N LEU A 11 90.82 18.60 28.36
CA LEU A 11 89.83 19.67 28.61
C LEU A 11 90.15 20.39 29.93
N ILE A 12 91.33 21.02 29.98
CA ILE A 12 91.81 22.05 30.91
C ILE A 12 93.10 22.58 30.29
N ALA A 13 93.11 23.83 29.83
CA ALA A 13 94.34 24.57 29.57
C ALA A 13 94.98 24.94 30.93
N LEU A 14 96.29 25.12 31.08
CA LEU A 14 97.10 26.16 30.41
C LEU A 14 96.51 27.58 30.47
N ALA A 15 95.48 27.81 31.29
CA ALA A 15 94.88 29.11 31.60
C ALA A 15 95.68 29.93 32.64
N LEU A 16 97.00 29.72 32.72
CA LEU A 16 97.89 30.43 33.65
C LEU A 16 99.03 31.11 32.89
N TRP A 17 98.86 32.43 32.73
CA TRP A 17 99.80 33.42 32.20
C TRP A 17 100.01 33.34 30.68
N SER A 18 99.75 34.41 29.93
CA SER A 18 100.31 35.75 30.18
C SER A 18 99.31 36.91 29.99
N THR A 19 99.71 38.08 30.46
CA THR A 19 98.88 39.28 30.61
C THR A 19 98.79 40.14 29.34
N TYR A 20 97.58 40.57 28.96
CA TYR A 20 97.24 42.00 28.79
C TYR A 20 95.72 42.22 28.75
N SER A 21 95.27 43.36 29.26
CA SER A 21 93.86 43.85 29.29
C SER A 21 92.84 43.02 30.10
N PHE A 22 92.51 43.49 31.31
CA PHE A 22 91.26 43.12 31.98
C PHE A 22 90.12 43.95 31.38
N GLY A 23 89.18 43.30 30.68
CA GLY A 23 88.14 43.96 29.89
C GLY A 23 86.77 43.27 29.90
N ALA A 24 86.35 42.76 31.06
CA ALA A 24 85.07 42.10 31.35
C ALA A 24 84.79 40.76 30.62
N VAL A 25 84.71 39.68 31.41
CA VAL A 25 84.32 38.27 31.10
C VAL A 25 85.23 37.50 30.10
N SER A 26 85.14 36.15 30.13
CA SER A 26 85.86 35.12 29.30
C SER A 26 85.64 33.73 29.93
N ASP A 27 85.34 32.57 29.30
CA ASP A 27 84.93 32.20 27.94
C ASP A 27 85.98 32.24 26.79
N ASP A 28 85.91 31.25 25.86
CA ASP A 28 86.93 30.93 24.81
C ASP A 28 86.38 30.16 23.58
N VAL A 29 86.78 30.58 22.36
CA VAL A 29 86.26 30.06 21.08
C VAL A 29 87.37 29.59 20.11
N ILE A 30 87.24 28.35 19.61
CA ILE A 30 88.00 27.78 18.49
C ILE A 30 87.72 28.58 17.22
N ALA A 31 88.69 29.38 16.79
CA ALA A 31 88.84 29.74 15.38
C ALA A 31 89.95 28.86 14.77
N GLY A 32 89.71 28.31 13.59
CA GLY A 32 90.74 27.64 12.80
C GLY A 32 90.82 28.22 11.38
N THR A 33 91.91 28.88 10.94
CA THR A 33 93.10 29.39 11.68
C THR A 33 92.73 30.38 12.84
N PRO A 34 93.66 31.01 13.60
CA PRO A 34 93.32 31.69 14.88
C PRO A 34 92.82 33.14 14.72
N PRO A 35 92.20 33.73 15.77
CA PRO A 35 91.66 35.09 15.75
C PRO A 35 92.68 36.17 16.20
N THR A 36 92.35 37.45 15.98
CA THR A 36 93.18 38.61 16.40
C THR A 36 92.40 39.67 17.20
N TYR A 37 91.81 39.24 18.32
CA TYR A 37 91.38 40.04 19.49
C TYR A 37 90.20 41.04 19.35
N GLY A 38 89.31 41.06 20.36
CA GLY A 38 88.22 42.04 20.44
C GLY A 38 87.14 41.85 21.53
N GLY A 39 87.10 40.72 22.25
CA GLY A 39 86.12 40.43 23.32
C GLY A 39 85.37 39.10 23.12
N ASN A 40 85.18 38.32 24.19
CA ASN A 40 84.53 36.99 24.19
C ASN A 40 83.09 37.09 24.75
N ASN A 41 82.57 36.07 25.46
CA ASN A 41 81.94 36.19 26.82
C ASN A 41 80.78 35.20 27.12
N GLY A 42 80.49 34.25 26.22
CA GLY A 42 79.29 33.41 26.23
C GLY A 42 79.52 31.91 26.46
N ASN A 43 79.34 31.13 25.38
CA ASN A 43 79.73 29.73 25.11
C ASN A 43 79.08 29.26 23.77
N ASN A 44 79.48 28.24 22.99
CA ASN A 44 80.81 27.84 22.48
C ASN A 44 80.69 27.05 21.13
N ILE A 45 81.60 26.15 20.75
CA ILE A 45 82.22 26.14 19.39
C ILE A 45 82.35 24.81 18.63
N ILE A 46 82.38 24.92 17.27
CA ILE A 46 83.38 24.29 16.34
C ILE A 46 83.60 25.23 15.13
N ALA A 47 84.75 25.22 14.45
CA ALA A 47 85.01 26.04 13.25
C ALA A 47 85.91 25.32 12.23
N GLY A 48 85.53 25.32 10.94
CA GLY A 48 86.19 24.62 9.83
C GLY A 48 85.20 24.21 8.74
N ASP A 49 84.59 25.11 7.98
CA ASP A 49 85.13 26.44 7.62
C ASP A 49 84.83 27.54 8.65
N GLY A 50 85.84 28.36 8.98
CA GLY A 50 85.89 28.95 10.33
C GLY A 50 85.11 30.26 10.60
N THR A 51 84.19 30.24 11.59
CA THR A 51 83.56 31.39 12.34
C THR A 51 82.67 32.35 11.52
N ASN A 52 81.73 33.19 12.02
CA ASN A 52 81.51 33.91 13.30
C ASN A 52 79.98 34.15 13.57
N LEU A 53 79.48 34.60 14.75
CA LEU A 53 79.79 34.18 16.14
C LEU A 53 78.70 34.56 17.19
N TYR A 54 78.53 35.84 17.55
CA TYR A 54 77.88 36.30 18.81
C TYR A 54 76.88 37.48 18.67
N SER A 55 75.87 37.52 19.54
CA SER A 55 75.43 38.77 20.22
C SER A 55 76.02 38.87 21.64
N ASN A 56 76.03 37.75 22.37
CA ASN A 56 77.04 37.35 23.35
C ASN A 56 76.92 35.86 23.76
N ALA A 57 75.83 35.16 23.41
CA ALA A 57 75.66 33.69 23.30
C ALA A 57 75.89 32.82 24.56
N ARG A 58 75.51 31.52 24.44
CA ARG A 58 75.61 30.42 25.42
C ARG A 58 74.93 29.13 24.92
N ASN A 59 75.66 28.30 24.16
CA ASN A 59 75.38 26.89 23.73
C ASN A 59 75.21 26.70 22.20
N ASN A 60 76.29 26.88 21.42
CA ASN A 60 76.26 26.69 19.95
C ASN A 60 76.73 25.26 19.53
N ILE A 61 77.75 25.12 18.64
CA ILE A 61 78.38 23.85 18.16
C ILE A 61 77.82 23.28 16.80
N MET A 62 77.84 24.12 15.74
CA MET A 62 78.58 24.01 14.45
C MET A 62 79.29 22.64 14.09
N ASN A 63 79.73 22.28 12.86
CA ASN A 63 80.26 23.04 11.71
C ASN A 63 80.47 22.14 10.43
N THR A 64 80.37 22.66 9.16
CA THR A 64 81.19 22.29 7.95
C THR A 64 80.70 23.02 6.65
N THR A 65 81.18 22.63 5.44
CA THR A 65 81.22 23.23 4.07
C THR A 65 79.96 23.86 3.45
N GLY A 66 79.23 24.69 4.20
CA GLY A 66 78.18 25.57 3.69
C GLY A 66 77.83 26.61 4.77
N ASN A 67 78.15 27.88 4.51
CA ASN A 67 78.52 28.83 5.56
C ASN A 67 78.40 30.28 5.03
N LYS A 68 77.91 31.29 5.74
CA LYS A 68 77.78 31.55 7.19
C LYS A 68 76.48 32.33 7.47
N GLY A 69 75.90 32.35 8.67
CA GLY A 69 76.30 31.71 9.93
C GLY A 69 75.75 32.49 11.15
N PHE A 70 75.15 31.81 12.14
CA PHE A 70 74.38 32.46 13.21
C PHE A 70 74.52 31.76 14.59
N GLY A 71 74.59 32.53 15.68
CA GLY A 71 74.63 32.02 17.07
C GLY A 71 73.76 32.84 18.03
N GLY A 72 73.65 32.49 19.32
CA GLY A 72 73.20 33.47 20.33
C GLY A 72 71.98 33.18 21.22
N SER A 73 71.09 32.24 20.89
CA SER A 73 70.01 31.77 21.80
C SER A 73 69.36 30.40 21.45
N TYR A 74 69.94 29.35 20.85
CA TYR A 74 71.31 29.00 20.39
C TYR A 74 71.22 27.79 19.41
N SER A 75 72.33 27.14 18.98
CA SER A 75 72.34 26.37 17.69
C SER A 75 73.35 25.18 17.57
N LEU A 76 72.97 24.03 16.99
CA LEU A 76 73.88 22.89 16.65
C LEU A 76 73.77 22.50 15.15
N VAL A 77 74.87 22.39 14.35
CA VAL A 77 74.77 22.36 12.86
C VAL A 77 75.93 21.62 12.14
N ILE A 78 75.76 20.49 11.41
CA ILE A 78 76.93 19.66 10.93
C ILE A 78 76.82 18.85 9.58
N GLY A 79 76.66 19.47 8.39
CA GLY A 79 77.15 18.91 7.07
C GLY A 79 76.35 17.81 6.31
N GLU A 80 76.46 17.61 4.98
CA GLU A 80 76.98 18.48 3.88
C GLU A 80 75.82 19.10 3.06
N SER A 81 75.54 20.39 3.15
CA SER A 81 75.99 21.30 4.19
C SER A 81 74.89 22.21 4.68
N ALA A 82 74.22 21.72 5.72
CA ALA A 82 73.57 22.55 6.73
C ALA A 82 72.45 23.46 6.18
N GLY A 83 72.00 24.38 7.05
CA GLY A 83 71.17 25.50 6.64
C GLY A 83 71.98 26.56 5.91
N HIS A 84 72.56 26.27 4.74
CA HIS A 84 73.36 27.24 3.98
C HIS A 84 72.51 28.31 3.24
N ASP A 85 71.50 28.87 3.93
CA ASP A 85 71.31 30.33 3.93
C ASP A 85 70.45 30.81 5.13
N ALA A 86 70.50 30.11 6.28
CA ALA A 86 69.48 29.97 7.35
C ALA A 86 68.79 31.25 7.94
N GLY A 87 68.15 32.06 7.10
CA GLY A 87 67.73 33.43 7.40
C GLY A 87 68.75 34.50 6.99
N ASN A 88 69.21 34.47 5.73
CA ASN A 88 70.17 35.40 5.11
C ASN A 88 70.07 36.85 5.63
N GLY A 89 71.20 37.40 6.07
CA GLY A 89 71.32 38.71 6.70
C GLY A 89 72.26 38.66 7.89
N THR A 90 71.73 38.94 9.09
CA THR A 90 72.49 38.96 10.35
C THR A 90 71.65 38.34 11.46
N GLY A 91 72.07 37.21 12.01
CA GLY A 91 71.26 36.47 12.97
C GLY A 91 71.25 37.09 14.37
N ASN A 92 70.53 36.43 15.28
CA ASN A 92 71.13 35.82 16.47
C ASN A 92 70.11 34.81 17.06
N ALA A 93 70.45 33.53 17.04
CA ALA A 93 69.56 32.37 16.85
C ALA A 93 68.60 32.03 18.01
N LYS A 94 67.57 31.21 17.77
CA LYS A 94 66.61 30.73 18.79
C LYS A 94 65.74 29.56 18.31
N TYR A 95 65.73 28.42 18.99
CA TYR A 95 66.88 27.51 18.97
C TYR A 95 66.96 26.80 17.60
N LEU A 96 68.12 26.24 17.26
CA LEU A 96 68.35 25.57 15.98
C LEU A 96 69.11 24.24 16.11
N LEU A 97 68.77 23.22 15.34
CA LEU A 97 69.50 21.94 15.30
C LEU A 97 69.42 21.32 13.88
N LEU A 98 70.54 21.17 13.15
CA LEU A 98 70.57 20.79 11.72
C LEU A 98 71.71 19.79 11.39
N VAL A 99 71.45 18.56 10.95
CA VAL A 99 72.52 17.63 10.49
C VAL A 99 72.03 16.75 9.33
N GLY A 100 72.87 16.55 8.32
CA GLY A 100 72.58 15.72 7.14
C GLY A 100 72.76 16.48 5.82
N GLU A 101 72.85 15.71 4.73
CA GLU A 101 73.03 16.24 3.38
C GLU A 101 71.88 17.17 2.98
N HIS A 102 72.16 18.35 2.41
CA HIS A 102 71.17 19.39 2.07
C HIS A 102 70.20 19.86 3.21
N ALA A 103 70.46 19.50 4.49
CA ALA A 103 69.49 19.69 5.58
C ALA A 103 69.31 21.17 5.99
N GLY A 104 68.26 21.79 5.48
CA GLY A 104 67.88 23.19 5.69
C GLY A 104 68.44 24.17 4.65
N GLU A 105 68.99 23.70 3.53
CA GLU A 105 69.51 24.57 2.47
C GLU A 105 68.41 25.50 1.92
N GLY A 106 68.76 26.76 1.63
CA GLY A 106 67.79 27.77 1.17
C GLY A 106 66.74 28.20 2.22
N MET A 107 66.90 27.83 3.49
CA MET A 107 65.96 28.23 4.54
C MET A 107 65.97 29.72 4.86
N TRP A 108 64.78 30.25 5.16
CA TRP A 108 64.59 31.65 5.53
C TRP A 108 63.81 31.83 6.84
N GLY A 109 63.85 33.04 7.41
CA GLY A 109 63.18 33.43 8.65
C GLY A 109 64.05 33.34 9.92
N VAL A 110 64.13 34.46 10.66
CA VAL A 110 65.08 34.72 11.75
C VAL A 110 64.74 34.05 13.09
N SER A 111 64.75 32.71 13.08
CA SER A 111 64.87 31.84 14.25
C SER A 111 63.85 32.06 15.39
N LYS A 112 62.69 31.43 15.22
CA LYS A 112 62.02 30.67 16.30
C LYS A 112 61.69 29.28 15.75
N TYR A 113 61.48 28.27 16.58
CA TYR A 113 62.57 27.36 16.95
C TYR A 113 62.58 26.21 15.94
N LYS A 114 63.72 25.71 15.44
CA LYS A 114 63.72 24.75 14.30
C LYS A 114 64.72 23.58 14.45
N PHE A 115 64.28 22.35 14.19
CA PHE A 115 65.06 21.13 14.42
C PHE A 115 64.86 20.16 13.23
N ILE A 116 65.91 19.92 12.44
CA ILE A 116 65.80 19.43 11.05
C ILE A 116 66.89 18.42 10.67
N PHE A 117 66.46 17.27 10.12
CA PHE A 117 67.28 16.19 9.54
C PHE A 117 66.44 15.57 8.41
N GLY A 118 66.91 15.29 7.20
CA GLY A 118 68.28 15.20 6.69
C GLY A 118 68.52 13.77 6.20
N GLU A 119 68.64 13.46 4.91
CA GLU A 119 68.77 14.31 3.71
C GLU A 119 67.63 15.33 3.45
N ALA A 120 67.92 16.41 2.71
CA ALA A 120 67.09 17.49 2.11
C ALA A 120 65.89 18.05 2.91
N ALA A 121 65.75 17.69 4.19
CA ALA A 121 64.69 18.19 5.04
C ALA A 121 64.81 19.70 5.22
N GLY A 122 63.68 20.39 5.23
CA GLY A 122 63.62 21.84 5.31
C GLY A 122 64.19 22.57 4.09
N TRP A 123 64.52 21.89 3.00
CA TRP A 123 65.06 22.54 1.80
C TRP A 123 64.06 23.58 1.24
N ASN A 124 64.50 24.84 1.12
CA ASN A 124 63.68 26.02 0.83
C ASN A 124 62.50 26.27 1.80
N ALA A 125 62.60 25.83 3.06
CA ALA A 125 61.58 26.07 4.10
C ALA A 125 61.69 27.47 4.74
N GLY A 126 60.56 27.97 5.26
CA GLY A 126 60.43 29.31 5.84
C GLY A 126 59.97 29.31 7.30
N GLY A 127 59.28 30.37 7.69
CA GLY A 127 58.48 30.44 8.93
C GLY A 127 59.23 30.32 10.26
N GLU A 128 58.47 30.01 11.31
CA GLU A 128 58.89 29.84 12.70
C GLU A 128 58.27 28.57 13.31
N TYR A 129 58.95 27.94 14.28
CA TYR A 129 58.48 26.71 14.95
C TYR A 129 58.32 25.55 13.95
N VAL A 130 59.42 25.14 13.31
CA VAL A 130 59.44 24.13 12.24
C VAL A 130 60.28 22.93 12.65
N TYR A 131 59.66 21.75 12.73
CA TYR A 131 60.28 20.49 13.15
C TYR A 131 60.14 19.48 12.01
N ALA A 132 61.26 18.96 11.50
CA ALA A 132 61.27 18.13 10.29
C ALA A 132 62.28 16.97 10.40
N PHE A 133 61.79 15.74 10.25
CA PHE A 133 62.60 14.54 10.49
C PHE A 133 62.39 13.49 9.40
N GLY A 134 63.38 13.27 8.54
CA GLY A 134 63.34 12.34 7.41
C GLY A 134 63.70 13.01 6.08
N GLU A 135 64.06 12.19 5.09
CA GLU A 135 64.40 12.58 3.71
C GLU A 135 63.35 13.55 3.11
N SER A 136 63.77 14.70 2.60
CA SER A 136 62.89 15.75 2.06
C SER A 136 61.73 16.24 2.96
N ALA A 137 61.72 15.94 4.26
CA ALA A 137 60.65 16.37 5.17
C ALA A 137 60.55 17.90 5.27
N ALA A 138 59.35 18.48 5.20
CA ALA A 138 59.07 19.91 5.17
C ALA A 138 59.73 20.70 4.00
N ARG A 139 60.11 20.04 2.90
CA ARG A 139 60.61 20.70 1.68
C ARG A 139 59.61 21.75 1.17
N ARG A 140 60.08 22.99 0.96
CA ARG A 140 59.32 24.19 0.56
C ARG A 140 58.19 24.63 1.53
N ALA A 141 58.14 24.10 2.75
CA ALA A 141 57.15 24.49 3.76
C ALA A 141 57.53 25.81 4.48
N SER A 142 56.68 26.84 4.39
CA SER A 142 57.03 28.22 4.81
C SER A 142 56.11 28.88 5.84
N GLY A 143 55.04 28.22 6.27
CA GLY A 143 54.23 28.69 7.41
C GLY A 143 54.81 28.34 8.78
N ASN A 144 54.13 28.78 9.84
CA ASN A 144 54.60 28.67 11.22
C ASN A 144 54.00 27.45 11.96
N TYR A 145 54.65 26.99 13.04
CA TYR A 145 54.16 25.90 13.92
C TYR A 145 53.93 24.56 13.21
N ASN A 146 54.84 24.17 12.32
CA ASN A 146 54.72 22.95 11.52
C ASN A 146 55.62 21.81 12.06
N PHE A 147 55.03 20.63 12.25
CA PHE A 147 55.73 19.40 12.63
C PHE A 147 55.60 18.37 11.50
N SER A 148 56.70 17.72 11.13
CA SER A 148 56.77 16.74 10.03
C SER A 148 57.75 15.61 10.37
N PHE A 149 57.35 14.36 10.14
CA PHE A 149 58.18 13.18 10.42
C PHE A 149 57.91 12.10 9.37
N GLY A 150 58.95 11.62 8.69
CA GLY A 150 58.88 10.65 7.58
C GLY A 150 59.34 11.25 6.24
N GLN A 151 59.75 10.39 5.31
CA GLN A 151 60.15 10.76 3.94
C GLN A 151 59.05 11.59 3.26
N ASP A 152 59.41 12.72 2.65
CA ASP A 152 58.49 13.65 1.98
C ASP A 152 57.31 14.15 2.85
N SER A 153 57.37 13.98 4.19
CA SER A 153 56.33 14.47 5.09
C SER A 153 56.28 16.00 5.04
N TYR A 154 55.15 16.58 4.64
CA TYR A 154 54.96 18.01 4.39
C TYR A 154 55.93 18.61 3.34
N SER A 155 56.49 17.77 2.46
CA SER A 155 57.17 18.20 1.24
C SER A 155 56.16 18.76 0.22
N SER A 156 56.59 19.69 -0.63
CA SER A 156 55.69 20.38 -1.56
C SER A 156 56.39 20.81 -2.85
N ASP A 157 55.66 20.79 -3.97
CA ASP A 157 56.19 21.16 -5.28
C ASP A 157 56.22 22.67 -5.49
N ALA A 158 55.25 23.41 -4.93
CA ALA A 158 55.27 24.86 -4.80
C ALA A 158 55.28 25.26 -3.31
N VAL A 159 55.75 26.47 -3.01
CA VAL A 159 55.90 26.95 -1.62
C VAL A 159 54.57 26.91 -0.87
N SER A 160 54.48 26.07 0.17
CA SER A 160 53.31 26.00 1.04
C SER A 160 53.40 27.03 2.16
N TRP A 161 52.33 27.79 2.35
CA TRP A 161 52.19 28.80 3.42
C TRP A 161 51.40 28.27 4.63
N GLY A 162 51.05 26.99 4.61
CA GLY A 162 50.28 26.33 5.67
C GLY A 162 50.96 26.41 7.03
N SER A 163 50.20 26.74 8.07
CA SER A 163 50.69 26.90 9.44
C SER A 163 49.91 26.00 10.41
N TYR A 164 50.52 25.65 11.54
CA TYR A 164 49.98 24.76 12.57
C TYR A 164 49.69 23.33 12.09
N ASN A 165 50.41 22.84 11.07
CA ASN A 165 50.24 21.49 10.55
C ASN A 165 51.07 20.47 11.34
N PHE A 166 50.49 19.32 11.66
CA PHE A 166 51.18 18.17 12.25
C PHE A 166 51.14 17.01 11.26
N ASN A 167 52.29 16.43 10.92
CA ASN A 167 52.40 15.39 9.90
C ASN A 167 53.32 14.27 10.39
N PHE A 168 52.90 13.01 10.20
CA PHE A 168 53.65 11.83 10.66
C PHE A 168 53.42 10.63 9.73
N GLY A 169 54.45 10.23 8.99
CA GLY A 169 54.41 9.16 7.99
C GLY A 169 55.01 9.61 6.66
N GLN A 170 55.46 8.63 5.85
CA GLN A 170 55.92 8.91 4.48
C GLN A 170 54.82 9.61 3.67
N ASN A 171 55.17 10.67 2.94
CA ASN A 171 54.27 11.55 2.18
C ASN A 171 53.10 12.14 3.01
N SER A 172 53.15 12.06 4.34
CA SER A 172 52.10 12.62 5.20
C SER A 172 52.11 14.14 5.09
N GLY A 173 51.02 14.73 4.60
CA GLY A 173 50.94 16.15 4.27
C GLY A 173 51.65 16.57 2.98
N TYR A 174 52.06 15.64 2.10
CA TYR A 174 52.69 16.00 0.82
C TYR A 174 51.78 16.94 0.01
N ASN A 175 52.29 18.06 -0.52
CA ASN A 175 51.48 19.09 -1.18
C ASN A 175 50.26 19.59 -0.36
N ASN A 176 50.38 19.63 0.98
CA ASN A 176 49.40 20.31 1.84
C ASN A 176 49.63 21.83 1.82
N TYR A 177 48.67 22.59 1.29
CA TYR A 177 48.66 24.06 1.25
C TYR A 177 47.76 24.70 2.34
N GLY A 178 47.04 23.88 3.12
CA GLY A 178 46.15 24.34 4.18
C GLY A 178 46.85 24.51 5.53
N SER A 179 46.11 25.04 6.52
CA SER A 179 46.59 25.27 7.89
C SER A 179 45.78 24.46 8.93
N ARG A 180 46.39 24.18 10.09
CA ARG A 180 45.81 23.43 11.21
C ARG A 180 45.39 21.98 10.85
N ASN A 181 46.03 21.40 9.85
CA ASN A 181 45.79 20.02 9.42
C ASN A 181 46.64 19.04 10.26
N VAL A 182 46.03 17.92 10.69
CA VAL A 182 46.68 16.88 11.48
C VAL A 182 46.65 15.57 10.72
N ASN A 183 47.81 15.11 10.28
CA ASN A 183 47.99 14.02 9.33
C ASN A 183 48.87 12.92 9.95
N PHE A 184 48.42 11.66 9.90
CA PHE A 184 49.14 10.52 10.47
C PHE A 184 48.93 9.26 9.62
N GLY A 185 49.99 8.76 9.01
CA GLY A 185 49.99 7.58 8.14
C GLY A 185 50.68 7.81 6.80
N PHE A 186 50.99 6.72 6.11
CA PHE A 186 51.50 6.72 4.73
C PHE A 186 50.53 7.51 3.82
N HIS A 187 51.01 8.57 3.17
CA HIS A 187 50.25 9.50 2.32
C HIS A 187 49.02 10.16 2.99
N ALA A 188 48.92 10.16 4.33
CA ALA A 188 47.82 10.79 5.04
C ALA A 188 47.85 12.32 4.81
N GLY A 189 46.74 12.92 4.39
CA GLY A 189 46.62 14.36 4.14
C GLY A 189 47.44 14.88 2.95
N GLU A 190 47.77 14.01 1.99
CA GLU A 190 48.40 14.41 0.73
C GLU A 190 47.47 15.27 -0.15
N ASN A 191 48.02 16.23 -0.91
CA ASN A 191 47.32 17.16 -1.80
C ASN A 191 46.19 17.99 -1.16
N VAL A 192 46.27 18.23 0.15
CA VAL A 192 45.25 18.98 0.91
C VAL A 192 45.32 20.48 0.63
N LYS A 193 44.16 21.12 0.44
CA LYS A 193 44.05 22.60 0.27
C LYS A 193 43.20 23.27 1.35
N GLY A 194 42.33 22.52 2.02
CA GLY A 194 41.49 23.04 3.10
C GLY A 194 42.19 23.04 4.45
N ASN A 195 41.58 23.70 5.43
CA ASN A 195 42.10 23.91 6.78
C ASN A 195 41.38 23.06 7.83
N ASP A 196 41.99 22.89 9.00
CA ASP A 196 41.41 22.22 10.18
C ASP A 196 41.02 20.75 9.95
N ASN A 197 41.64 20.08 8.97
CA ASN A 197 41.34 18.70 8.62
C ASN A 197 42.16 17.71 9.48
N PHE A 198 41.57 16.58 9.85
CA PHE A 198 42.24 15.49 10.59
C PHE A 198 42.22 14.21 9.75
N ALA A 199 43.37 13.58 9.55
CA ALA A 199 43.54 12.40 8.71
C ALA A 199 44.45 11.35 9.39
N LEU A 200 43.90 10.17 9.69
CA LEU A 200 44.61 9.09 10.39
C LEU A 200 44.41 7.75 9.66
N GLY A 201 45.39 7.36 8.83
CA GLY A 201 45.36 6.14 8.02
C GLY A 201 46.14 6.22 6.71
N HIS A 202 46.31 5.09 6.05
CA HIS A 202 46.97 4.96 4.75
C HIS A 202 46.14 5.66 3.65
N HIS A 203 46.69 6.69 2.99
CA HIS A 203 45.98 7.65 2.13
C HIS A 203 44.67 8.22 2.73
N ALA A 204 44.58 8.36 4.06
CA ALA A 204 43.45 9.04 4.69
C ALA A 204 43.49 10.54 4.33
N GLY A 205 42.36 11.13 3.95
CA GLY A 205 42.24 12.56 3.66
C GLY A 205 43.04 13.04 2.44
N THR A 206 43.48 12.16 1.54
CA THR A 206 44.18 12.56 0.30
C THR A 206 43.23 13.36 -0.62
N GLY A 207 43.71 14.50 -1.13
CA GLY A 207 42.94 15.37 -2.04
C GLY A 207 41.85 16.22 -1.39
N VAL A 208 41.84 16.36 -0.05
CA VAL A 208 40.80 17.14 0.65
C VAL A 208 40.96 18.65 0.40
N THR A 209 39.93 19.27 -0.15
CA THR A 209 39.90 20.70 -0.47
C THR A 209 38.94 21.51 0.41
N GLY A 210 37.97 20.86 1.06
CA GLY A 210 37.14 21.49 2.09
C GLY A 210 37.80 21.51 3.48
N ASN A 211 37.15 22.16 4.43
CA ASN A 211 37.69 22.43 5.76
C ASN A 211 37.01 21.58 6.85
N HIS A 212 37.68 21.41 8.00
CA HIS A 212 37.13 20.76 9.20
C HIS A 212 36.67 19.29 8.99
N ASN A 213 37.24 18.57 8.02
CA ASN A 213 36.89 17.16 7.78
C ASN A 213 37.70 16.23 8.69
N PHE A 214 37.11 15.10 9.10
CA PHE A 214 37.76 14.07 9.92
C PHE A 214 37.76 12.72 9.19
N ALA A 215 38.93 12.15 8.94
CA ALA A 215 39.11 10.89 8.22
C ALA A 215 39.93 9.87 9.04
N TYR A 216 39.42 8.65 9.18
CA TYR A 216 40.07 7.55 9.89
C TYR A 216 39.95 6.23 9.11
N GLY A 217 41.08 5.57 8.84
CA GLY A 217 41.17 4.31 8.10
C GLY A 217 41.86 4.44 6.74
N GLN A 218 42.08 3.30 6.08
CA GLN A 218 42.66 3.26 4.74
C GLN A 218 41.73 3.96 3.74
N ASP A 219 42.27 4.86 2.91
CA ASP A 219 41.58 5.60 1.86
C ASP A 219 40.31 6.36 2.30
N ALA A 220 40.18 6.65 3.60
CA ALA A 220 39.04 7.35 4.18
C ALA A 220 39.05 8.85 3.80
N GLY A 221 37.89 9.42 3.44
CA GLY A 221 37.71 10.84 3.18
C GLY A 221 38.39 11.39 1.91
N GLN A 222 38.88 10.53 1.01
CA GLN A 222 39.59 10.97 -0.19
C GLN A 222 38.75 11.87 -1.11
N ASN A 223 39.40 12.83 -1.76
CA ASN A 223 38.80 13.79 -2.70
C ASN A 223 37.64 14.62 -2.11
N THR A 224 37.55 14.75 -0.78
CA THR A 224 36.47 15.51 -0.13
C THR A 224 36.63 17.00 -0.39
N SER A 225 35.69 17.57 -1.16
CA SER A 225 35.58 19.02 -1.39
C SER A 225 34.56 19.68 -0.46
N GLY A 226 33.66 18.88 0.11
CA GLY A 226 32.79 19.29 1.21
C GLY A 226 33.56 19.64 2.49
N SER A 227 32.89 20.35 3.40
CA SER A 227 33.44 20.72 4.71
C SER A 227 32.65 20.08 5.85
N ARG A 228 33.31 19.83 6.98
CA ARG A 228 32.73 19.22 8.20
C ARG A 228 32.18 17.81 8.01
N ASN A 229 32.74 17.03 7.10
CA ASN A 229 32.41 15.62 6.90
C ASN A 229 33.24 14.73 7.83
N ILE A 230 32.68 13.60 8.28
CA ILE A 230 33.32 12.61 9.15
C ILE A 230 33.28 11.25 8.46
N ALA A 231 34.45 10.62 8.25
CA ALA A 231 34.61 9.34 7.57
C ALA A 231 35.46 8.38 8.41
N LEU A 232 34.85 7.34 8.99
CA LEU A 232 35.54 6.31 9.77
C LEU A 232 35.34 4.93 9.12
N GLY A 233 36.40 4.35 8.57
CA GLY A 233 36.39 3.04 7.92
C GLY A 233 37.18 3.02 6.62
N GLN A 234 37.56 1.82 6.17
CA GLN A 234 38.23 1.64 4.88
C GLN A 234 37.34 2.18 3.74
N ASN A 235 37.90 3.04 2.88
CA ASN A 235 37.22 3.72 1.79
C ASN A 235 35.97 4.52 2.20
N ALA A 236 35.77 4.84 3.48
CA ALA A 236 34.61 5.61 3.93
C ALA A 236 34.66 7.06 3.42
N GLY A 237 33.53 7.65 3.04
CA GLY A 237 33.43 9.08 2.73
C GLY A 237 34.27 9.55 1.53
N GLN A 238 34.53 8.69 0.54
CA GLN A 238 35.26 9.08 -0.66
C GLN A 238 34.41 9.94 -1.61
N ASN A 239 35.06 10.90 -2.29
CA ASN A 239 34.48 11.76 -3.33
C ASN A 239 33.31 12.67 -2.84
N VAL A 240 33.25 12.97 -1.54
CA VAL A 240 32.17 13.75 -0.91
C VAL A 240 32.29 15.26 -1.22
N LYS A 241 31.20 15.86 -1.73
CA LYS A 241 31.18 17.28 -2.16
C LYS A 241 30.25 18.15 -1.30
N GLY A 242 29.20 17.58 -0.71
CA GLY A 242 28.34 18.27 0.25
C GLY A 242 28.94 18.35 1.67
N VAL A 243 28.24 19.04 2.56
CA VAL A 243 28.71 19.36 3.93
C VAL A 243 28.02 18.50 5.00
N TYR A 244 28.65 18.38 6.17
CA TYR A 244 28.09 17.72 7.37
C TYR A 244 27.69 16.23 7.19
N ASN A 245 28.30 15.50 6.25
CA ASN A 245 28.03 14.08 6.07
C ASN A 245 28.81 13.21 7.07
N LEU A 246 28.22 12.10 7.48
CA LEU A 246 28.80 11.10 8.39
C LEU A 246 28.83 9.72 7.73
N ALA A 247 29.99 9.10 7.63
CA ALA A 247 30.20 7.81 6.98
C ALA A 247 30.97 6.84 7.88
N LEU A 248 30.29 5.82 8.41
CA LEU A 248 30.85 4.83 9.34
C LEU A 248 30.81 3.40 8.75
N GLY A 249 31.93 2.91 8.24
CA GLY A 249 32.06 1.53 7.74
C GLY A 249 32.83 1.38 6.42
N LEU A 250 33.11 0.13 6.03
CA LEU A 250 33.77 -0.20 4.76
C LEU A 250 32.95 0.34 3.57
N ASN A 251 33.53 1.22 2.76
CA ASN A 251 32.87 1.89 1.63
C ASN A 251 31.60 2.70 2.01
N ALA A 252 31.38 3.06 3.28
CA ALA A 252 30.21 3.85 3.67
C ALA A 252 30.29 5.27 3.08
N GLY A 253 29.16 5.86 2.67
CA GLY A 253 29.06 7.27 2.29
C GLY A 253 29.92 7.69 1.09
N GLN A 254 30.14 6.80 0.12
CA GLN A 254 30.92 7.10 -1.08
C GLN A 254 30.12 7.90 -2.11
N ASN A 255 30.80 8.74 -2.90
CA ASN A 255 30.24 9.44 -4.06
C ASN A 255 29.03 10.34 -3.73
N VAL A 256 29.07 11.03 -2.57
CA VAL A 256 28.00 11.97 -2.17
C VAL A 256 28.21 13.32 -2.85
N ASP A 257 27.35 13.66 -3.81
CA ASP A 257 27.32 14.93 -4.54
C ASP A 257 25.91 15.55 -4.41
N GLY A 258 25.71 16.76 -4.93
CA GLY A 258 24.37 17.30 -5.17
C GLY A 258 23.85 16.94 -6.57
N HIS A 259 22.53 16.98 -6.74
CA HIS A 259 21.94 17.06 -8.07
C HIS A 259 22.39 18.35 -8.76
N LYS A 260 22.74 18.25 -10.05
CA LYS A 260 23.08 19.39 -10.90
C LYS A 260 22.18 19.40 -12.12
N ASN A 261 21.60 20.56 -12.41
CA ASN A 261 20.85 20.76 -13.65
C ASN A 261 21.78 20.82 -14.87
N ALA A 262 21.20 20.90 -16.08
CA ALA A 262 21.95 20.94 -17.33
C ALA A 262 22.91 22.15 -17.49
N ALA A 263 22.79 23.19 -16.66
CA ALA A 263 23.72 24.32 -16.61
C ALA A 263 24.85 24.13 -15.57
N GLY A 264 24.95 22.96 -14.94
CA GLY A 264 25.93 22.66 -13.89
C GLY A 264 25.63 23.28 -12.52
N VAL A 265 24.48 23.96 -12.37
CA VAL A 265 24.06 24.59 -11.12
C VAL A 265 23.38 23.54 -10.23
N TYR A 266 23.69 23.55 -8.94
CA TYR A 266 23.07 22.66 -7.97
C TYR A 266 21.56 22.92 -7.79
N GLY A 267 20.82 21.85 -7.51
CA GLY A 267 19.41 21.89 -7.09
C GLY A 267 19.24 22.21 -5.60
N GLN A 268 18.11 21.80 -5.03
CA GLN A 268 17.92 21.76 -3.57
C GLN A 268 18.77 20.64 -2.94
N SER A 269 18.79 19.47 -3.59
CA SER A 269 19.63 18.32 -3.28
C SER A 269 21.12 18.65 -3.53
N VAL A 270 21.87 18.86 -2.44
CA VAL A 270 23.28 19.32 -2.42
C VAL A 270 24.22 18.35 -1.68
N GLY A 271 23.85 17.07 -1.60
CA GLY A 271 24.70 16.03 -1.01
C GLY A 271 25.06 16.25 0.47
N SER A 272 24.21 16.93 1.25
CA SER A 272 24.58 17.44 2.58
C SER A 272 23.76 16.84 3.73
N ASN A 273 24.38 16.73 4.91
CA ASN A 273 23.81 16.16 6.14
C ASN A 273 23.38 14.67 6.05
N ASN A 274 23.95 13.91 5.12
CA ASN A 274 23.64 12.49 4.98
C ASN A 274 24.43 11.64 5.99
N MET A 275 23.82 10.58 6.50
CA MET A 275 24.41 9.69 7.52
C MET A 275 24.38 8.23 7.04
N ALA A 276 25.54 7.58 7.00
CA ALA A 276 25.73 6.24 6.46
C ALA A 276 26.44 5.32 7.48
N PHE A 277 25.85 4.16 7.76
CA PHE A 277 26.33 3.21 8.76
C PHE A 277 26.35 1.78 8.20
N GLY A 278 27.54 1.20 8.02
CA GLY A 278 27.71 -0.18 7.53
C GLY A 278 28.30 -0.28 6.12
N LYS A 279 28.48 -1.51 5.63
CA LYS A 279 29.22 -1.79 4.39
C LYS A 279 28.50 -1.23 3.16
N ALA A 280 29.18 -0.36 2.41
CA ALA A 280 28.67 0.33 1.22
C ALA A 280 27.41 1.19 1.44
N ALA A 281 26.92 1.32 2.68
CA ALA A 281 25.69 2.06 3.00
C ALA A 281 25.80 3.54 2.58
N GLY A 282 24.73 4.12 2.08
CA GLY A 282 24.70 5.54 1.69
C GLY A 282 25.71 5.91 0.60
N SER A 283 26.09 4.96 -0.26
CA SER A 283 26.83 5.25 -1.48
C SER A 283 25.95 6.02 -2.49
N ASN A 284 26.57 6.75 -3.41
CA ASN A 284 25.92 7.43 -4.56
C ASN A 284 24.64 8.18 -4.17
N VAL A 285 24.78 9.11 -3.22
CA VAL A 285 23.68 9.96 -2.75
C VAL A 285 23.78 11.33 -3.40
N ALA A 286 22.73 11.73 -4.11
CA ALA A 286 22.56 13.08 -4.67
C ALA A 286 21.83 14.04 -3.70
N GLY A 287 21.06 13.49 -2.77
CA GLY A 287 20.14 14.20 -1.88
C GLY A 287 20.73 14.74 -0.57
N ASN A 288 19.86 15.31 0.28
CA ASN A 288 20.21 15.78 1.62
C ASN A 288 19.50 15.01 2.75
N PHE A 289 20.07 15.06 3.96
CA PHE A 289 19.45 14.55 5.19
C PHE A 289 19.06 13.06 5.17
N ASN A 290 19.63 12.26 4.27
CA ASN A 290 19.30 10.84 4.14
C ASN A 290 20.03 10.01 5.19
N LEU A 291 19.38 8.95 5.70
CA LEU A 291 19.92 8.03 6.70
C LEU A 291 19.95 6.60 6.16
N ALA A 292 21.14 6.02 6.03
CA ALA A 292 21.37 4.66 5.58
C ALA A 292 22.03 3.79 6.66
N PHE A 293 21.48 2.60 6.93
CA PHE A 293 21.97 1.68 7.95
C PHE A 293 21.96 0.21 7.48
N ALA A 294 23.06 -0.50 7.75
CA ALA A 294 23.40 -1.86 7.29
C ALA A 294 23.77 -1.97 5.79
N GLU A 295 24.23 -3.16 5.39
CA GLU A 295 24.91 -3.36 4.10
C GLU A 295 24.01 -3.06 2.89
N ASN A 296 24.52 -2.27 1.95
CA ASN A 296 23.82 -1.83 0.73
C ASN A 296 22.51 -1.03 0.93
N ALA A 297 22.28 -0.49 2.13
CA ALA A 297 21.17 0.41 2.39
C ALA A 297 21.40 1.78 1.73
N GLY A 298 20.40 2.32 1.02
CA GLY A 298 20.47 3.68 0.47
C GLY A 298 21.59 3.93 -0.55
N ASN A 299 21.90 2.95 -1.41
CA ASN A 299 23.09 2.98 -2.31
C ASN A 299 22.98 3.86 -3.56
N TYR A 300 21.79 4.38 -3.87
CA TYR A 300 21.47 5.20 -5.04
C TYR A 300 20.28 6.11 -4.71
N VAL A 301 20.46 7.03 -3.76
CA VAL A 301 19.40 7.97 -3.32
C VAL A 301 19.49 9.26 -4.13
N GLY A 302 18.39 9.61 -4.79
CA GLY A 302 18.35 10.70 -5.78
C GLY A 302 18.94 10.30 -7.14
N HIS A 303 19.09 9.01 -7.43
CA HIS A 303 19.45 8.49 -8.76
C HIS A 303 18.23 7.84 -9.43
N ASN A 304 17.81 8.38 -10.56
CA ASN A 304 16.76 7.78 -11.37
C ASN A 304 17.25 6.47 -11.99
N TRP A 305 16.35 5.54 -12.25
CA TRP A 305 16.68 4.19 -12.70
C TRP A 305 15.68 3.66 -13.72
N THR A 306 16.16 2.76 -14.58
CA THR A 306 15.37 1.90 -15.46
C THR A 306 15.69 0.43 -15.17
N ASN A 307 14.68 -0.40 -14.96
CA ASN A 307 14.84 -1.84 -14.78
C ASN A 307 14.50 -2.59 -16.09
N THR A 308 15.37 -3.51 -16.47
CA THR A 308 15.08 -4.56 -17.46
C THR A 308 14.52 -5.77 -16.72
N TYR A 309 13.56 -6.49 -17.32
CA TYR A 309 12.94 -7.66 -16.71
C TYR A 309 13.21 -8.95 -17.52
N ASP A 310 13.23 -10.09 -16.84
CA ASP A 310 13.27 -11.42 -17.45
C ASP A 310 11.87 -11.90 -17.89
N THR A 311 11.79 -13.08 -18.50
CA THR A 311 10.52 -13.71 -18.93
C THR A 311 9.57 -14.08 -17.78
N ASN A 312 10.06 -14.03 -16.53
CA ASN A 312 9.30 -14.34 -15.32
C ASN A 312 8.84 -13.07 -14.59
N GLY A 313 9.21 -11.87 -15.08
CA GLY A 313 8.93 -10.58 -14.46
C GLY A 313 9.91 -10.17 -13.35
N ASN A 314 11.02 -10.89 -13.15
CA ASN A 314 12.10 -10.46 -12.25
C ASN A 314 12.98 -9.41 -12.91
N ILE A 315 13.56 -8.50 -12.12
CA ILE A 315 14.55 -7.54 -12.60
C ILE A 315 15.84 -8.30 -12.98
N SER A 316 16.25 -8.19 -14.24
CA SER A 316 17.47 -8.80 -14.79
C SER A 316 18.66 -7.82 -14.81
N SER A 317 18.40 -6.52 -14.91
CA SER A 317 19.38 -5.46 -14.73
C SER A 317 18.72 -4.14 -14.33
N THR A 318 19.45 -3.29 -13.63
CA THR A 318 19.09 -1.88 -13.35
C THR A 318 20.13 -0.99 -14.01
N THR A 319 19.70 0.07 -14.66
CA THR A 319 20.56 1.10 -15.26
C THR A 319 20.27 2.45 -14.61
N ASP A 320 21.32 3.12 -14.13
CA ASP A 320 21.26 4.51 -13.67
C ASP A 320 20.90 5.44 -14.84
N ALA A 321 19.90 6.29 -14.63
CA ALA A 321 19.38 7.24 -15.60
C ALA A 321 19.72 8.70 -15.24
N GLY A 322 20.65 8.92 -14.30
CA GLY A 322 21.11 10.22 -13.84
C GLY A 322 20.41 10.70 -12.57
N THR A 323 20.98 11.72 -11.93
CA THR A 323 20.46 12.23 -10.66
C THR A 323 19.22 13.10 -10.84
N VAL A 324 18.41 13.19 -9.78
CA VAL A 324 17.24 14.07 -9.67
C VAL A 324 17.36 15.00 -8.46
N ASP A 325 16.71 16.16 -8.54
CA ASP A 325 16.42 17.00 -7.38
C ASP A 325 15.26 16.41 -6.55
N GLY A 326 15.08 16.84 -5.30
CA GLY A 326 13.98 16.36 -4.44
C GLY A 326 14.23 14.96 -3.84
N ALA A 327 15.45 14.71 -3.37
CA ALA A 327 15.90 13.44 -2.79
C ALA A 327 16.19 13.55 -1.27
N GLU A 328 15.37 14.31 -0.55
CA GLU A 328 15.53 14.66 0.87
C GLU A 328 14.94 13.63 1.87
N HIS A 329 15.52 13.57 3.07
CA HIS A 329 14.98 12.90 4.28
C HIS A 329 14.71 11.38 4.17
N ASN A 330 15.24 10.67 3.17
CA ASN A 330 14.95 9.25 3.01
C ASN A 330 15.70 8.40 4.05
N ILE A 331 15.01 7.39 4.61
CA ILE A 331 15.52 6.51 5.65
C ILE A 331 15.54 5.06 5.14
N ALA A 332 16.71 4.44 5.12
CA ALA A 332 16.95 3.08 4.65
C ALA A 332 17.62 2.24 5.76
N PHE A 333 16.97 1.18 6.24
CA PHE A 333 17.44 0.38 7.38
C PHE A 333 17.38 -1.13 7.11
N GLY A 334 18.53 -1.77 6.85
CA GLY A 334 18.64 -3.21 6.63
C GLY A 334 19.36 -3.58 5.33
N PHE A 335 19.70 -4.86 5.18
CA PHE A 335 20.43 -5.36 4.00
C PHE A 335 19.66 -5.02 2.71
N SER A 336 20.27 -4.22 1.83
CA SER A 336 19.67 -3.72 0.58
C SER A 336 18.29 -3.09 0.75
N ALA A 337 18.04 -2.44 1.90
CA ALA A 337 16.87 -1.62 2.13
C ALA A 337 17.00 -0.29 1.36
N GLY A 338 15.95 0.15 0.66
CA GLY A 338 15.96 1.46 0.01
C GLY A 338 17.12 1.66 -0.98
N SER A 339 17.59 0.60 -1.65
CA SER A 339 18.84 0.66 -2.42
C SER A 339 18.80 1.64 -3.60
N TRP A 340 17.63 1.88 -4.20
CA TRP A 340 17.36 2.96 -5.16
C TRP A 340 16.13 3.76 -4.69
N ILE A 341 16.30 5.07 -4.47
CA ILE A 341 15.19 5.95 -4.06
C ILE A 341 15.17 7.20 -4.94
N VAL A 342 14.02 7.49 -5.53
CA VAL A 342 13.75 8.66 -6.36
C VAL A 342 12.56 9.41 -5.74
N GLY A 343 12.83 10.54 -5.08
CA GLY A 343 11.85 11.30 -4.30
C GLY A 343 12.26 11.47 -2.83
N GLN A 344 11.40 12.14 -2.05
CA GLN A 344 11.66 12.58 -0.68
C GLN A 344 10.80 11.84 0.38
N ASP A 345 11.21 11.94 1.64
CA ASP A 345 10.50 11.47 2.84
C ASP A 345 10.15 9.97 2.86
N ASN A 346 10.85 9.12 2.09
CA ASN A 346 10.56 7.69 2.05
C ASN A 346 11.24 6.92 3.20
N PHE A 347 10.52 5.96 3.79
CA PHE A 347 11.02 5.05 4.82
C PHE A 347 11.02 3.61 4.31
N ALA A 348 12.19 2.95 4.30
CA ALA A 348 12.36 1.56 3.90
C ALA A 348 13.15 0.78 4.96
N ALA A 349 12.55 -0.25 5.56
CA ALA A 349 13.18 -1.05 6.62
C ALA A 349 12.99 -2.56 6.48
N GLY A 350 14.08 -3.34 6.56
CA GLY A 350 14.11 -4.79 6.39
C GLY A 350 14.91 -5.26 5.17
N VAL A 351 15.20 -6.57 5.12
CA VAL A 351 16.04 -7.18 4.08
C VAL A 351 15.36 -7.10 2.71
N ASN A 352 15.99 -6.42 1.74
CA ASN A 352 15.43 -6.11 0.42
C ASN A 352 14.07 -5.38 0.47
N SER A 353 13.85 -4.56 1.51
CA SER A 353 12.66 -3.71 1.63
C SER A 353 12.82 -2.47 0.77
N GLY A 354 11.80 -2.08 0.00
CA GLY A 354 11.84 -0.81 -0.74
C GLY A 354 13.02 -0.69 -1.71
N SER A 355 13.55 -1.81 -2.25
CA SER A 355 14.81 -1.81 -2.99
C SER A 355 14.79 -0.91 -4.23
N TRP A 356 13.61 -0.65 -4.81
CA TRP A 356 13.36 0.38 -5.81
C TRP A 356 12.11 1.22 -5.45
N ILE A 357 12.29 2.45 -4.96
CA ILE A 357 11.21 3.41 -4.70
C ILE A 357 11.28 4.56 -5.71
N LYS A 358 10.13 4.92 -6.28
CA LYS A 358 9.97 6.07 -7.19
C LYS A 358 8.70 6.85 -6.87
N GLY A 359 8.85 7.86 -6.01
CA GLY A 359 7.78 8.68 -5.46
C GLY A 359 8.12 9.15 -4.04
N GLU A 360 7.16 9.76 -3.37
CA GLU A 360 7.37 10.50 -2.13
C GLU A 360 6.54 9.95 -0.96
N SER A 361 7.07 10.11 0.27
CA SER A 361 6.38 9.73 1.52
C SER A 361 5.87 8.27 1.58
N ASN A 362 6.59 7.33 0.94
CA ASN A 362 6.24 5.91 1.00
C ASN A 362 6.81 5.25 2.27
N VAL A 363 6.07 4.33 2.88
CA VAL A 363 6.44 3.59 4.09
C VAL A 363 6.49 2.09 3.80
N VAL A 364 7.67 1.48 3.89
CA VAL A 364 7.92 0.09 3.50
C VAL A 364 8.65 -0.65 4.63
N LEU A 365 8.07 -1.73 5.14
CA LEU A 365 8.61 -2.45 6.31
C LEU A 365 8.42 -3.98 6.20
N GLY A 366 9.54 -4.70 6.12
CA GLY A 366 9.60 -6.17 6.13
C GLY A 366 10.47 -6.75 5.03
N LYS A 367 10.87 -8.02 5.17
CA LYS A 367 11.69 -8.72 4.17
C LYS A 367 10.96 -8.77 2.82
N GLY A 368 11.54 -8.20 1.77
CA GLY A 368 10.92 -8.13 0.44
C GLY A 368 9.64 -7.28 0.36
N SER A 369 9.33 -6.52 1.42
CA SER A 369 8.20 -5.58 1.43
C SER A 369 8.44 -4.46 0.44
N GLY A 370 7.41 -4.03 -0.30
CA GLY A 370 7.46 -2.87 -1.20
C GLY A 370 8.65 -2.90 -2.15
N LYS A 371 9.08 -4.09 -2.63
CA LYS A 371 10.34 -4.27 -3.35
C LYS A 371 10.47 -3.30 -4.52
N GLU A 372 9.38 -3.10 -5.26
CA GLU A 372 9.19 -2.03 -6.23
C GLU A 372 7.96 -1.18 -5.88
N VAL A 373 8.15 0.12 -5.60
CA VAL A 373 7.06 1.10 -5.39
C VAL A 373 7.18 2.22 -6.41
N THR A 374 6.09 2.58 -7.07
CA THR A 374 6.00 3.74 -7.97
C THR A 374 4.73 4.53 -7.70
N GLY A 375 4.88 5.78 -7.24
CA GLY A 375 3.81 6.65 -6.75
C GLY A 375 4.02 7.04 -5.28
N ASN A 376 3.08 7.81 -4.71
CA ASN A 376 3.27 8.52 -3.44
C ASN A 376 2.35 7.99 -2.33
N PHE A 377 2.75 8.17 -1.07
CA PHE A 377 1.96 7.83 0.12
C PHE A 377 1.55 6.35 0.22
N ASN A 378 2.28 5.42 -0.40
CA ASN A 378 2.00 4.00 -0.29
C ASN A 378 2.56 3.42 1.02
N THR A 379 1.81 2.53 1.65
CA THR A 379 2.25 1.76 2.83
C THR A 379 2.33 0.28 2.48
N SER A 380 3.47 -0.36 2.75
CA SER A 380 3.69 -1.80 2.60
C SER A 380 4.29 -2.39 3.88
N LEU A 381 3.68 -3.44 4.43
CA LEU A 381 4.07 -4.03 5.72
C LEU A 381 3.93 -5.57 5.73
N GLY A 382 5.07 -6.27 5.86
CA GLY A 382 5.12 -7.73 5.99
C GLY A 382 6.08 -8.42 5.01
N HIS A 383 6.29 -9.72 5.20
CA HIS A 383 7.14 -10.54 4.32
C HIS A 383 6.55 -10.63 2.90
N GLU A 384 7.34 -10.21 1.90
CA GLU A 384 6.96 -10.15 0.47
C GLU A 384 5.61 -9.43 0.19
N SER A 385 5.24 -8.52 1.09
CA SER A 385 4.07 -7.65 0.95
C SER A 385 4.32 -6.56 -0.10
N GLY A 386 3.30 -6.17 -0.88
CA GLY A 386 3.41 -5.05 -1.82
C GLY A 386 4.57 -5.17 -2.82
N ASN A 387 4.97 -6.39 -3.21
CA ASN A 387 6.23 -6.62 -3.94
C ASN A 387 6.37 -5.73 -5.20
N LYS A 388 5.27 -5.45 -5.91
CA LYS A 388 5.16 -4.40 -6.93
C LYS A 388 3.89 -3.56 -6.73
N VAL A 389 4.03 -2.33 -6.24
CA VAL A 389 2.93 -1.34 -6.09
C VAL A 389 3.12 -0.19 -7.07
N THR A 390 2.09 0.08 -7.87
CA THR A 390 2.09 1.17 -8.86
C THR A 390 0.81 2.00 -8.73
N GLY A 391 0.95 3.27 -8.33
CA GLY A 391 -0.13 4.19 -7.98
C GLY A 391 0.11 4.82 -6.60
N SER A 392 -0.85 5.59 -6.09
CA SER A 392 -0.68 6.35 -4.84
C SER A 392 -1.71 5.97 -3.77
N ASN A 393 -1.37 6.23 -2.50
CA ASN A 393 -2.22 5.96 -1.33
C ASN A 393 -2.63 4.49 -1.13
N ASN A 394 -1.89 3.52 -1.68
CA ASN A 394 -2.20 2.10 -1.48
C ASN A 394 -1.70 1.62 -0.10
N PHE A 395 -2.48 0.79 0.57
CA PHE A 395 -2.18 0.24 1.90
C PHE A 395 -2.17 -1.29 1.85
N VAL A 396 -0.99 -1.91 1.97
CA VAL A 396 -0.80 -3.35 1.76
C VAL A 396 -0.12 -3.98 2.98
N VAL A 397 -0.83 -4.83 3.71
CA VAL A 397 -0.38 -5.39 4.99
C VAL A 397 -0.63 -6.90 5.09
N GLY A 398 0.41 -7.65 5.47
CA GLY A 398 0.38 -9.09 5.67
C GLY A 398 1.34 -9.85 4.77
N ALA A 399 1.68 -11.07 5.16
CA ALA A 399 2.59 -11.91 4.39
C ALA A 399 2.03 -12.18 2.98
N GLU A 400 2.85 -11.93 1.96
CA GLU A 400 2.53 -12.15 0.55
C GLU A 400 1.27 -11.40 0.03
N ALA A 401 0.80 -10.39 0.75
CA ALA A 401 -0.31 -9.51 0.36
C ALA A 401 0.10 -8.52 -0.73
N GLY A 402 -0.81 -8.17 -1.65
CA GLY A 402 -0.61 -7.14 -2.68
C GLY A 402 0.67 -7.27 -3.51
N LYS A 403 1.15 -8.51 -3.79
CA LYS A 403 2.36 -8.78 -4.59
C LYS A 403 2.41 -8.02 -5.92
N LYS A 404 1.25 -7.73 -6.51
CA LYS A 404 1.07 -6.79 -7.60
C LYS A 404 -0.20 -5.99 -7.36
N VAL A 405 -0.09 -4.66 -7.23
CA VAL A 405 -1.21 -3.73 -7.13
C VAL A 405 -0.99 -2.59 -8.13
N THR A 406 -1.97 -2.35 -9.00
CA THR A 406 -1.90 -1.33 -10.05
C THR A 406 -3.13 -0.41 -9.98
N GLY A 407 -2.93 0.87 -9.65
CA GLY A 407 -3.98 1.84 -9.36
C GLY A 407 -3.82 2.45 -7.96
N SER A 408 -4.74 3.32 -7.56
CA SER A 408 -4.61 4.14 -6.34
C SER A 408 -5.66 3.82 -5.28
N SER A 409 -5.35 4.15 -4.03
CA SER A 409 -6.24 4.01 -2.87
C SER A 409 -6.72 2.57 -2.58
N ASN A 410 -6.00 1.54 -3.04
CA ASN A 410 -6.36 0.15 -2.76
C ASN A 410 -5.89 -0.26 -1.36
N TYR A 411 -6.72 -1.04 -0.67
CA TYR A 411 -6.46 -1.56 0.68
C TYR A 411 -6.41 -3.10 0.63
N ALA A 412 -5.29 -3.70 1.04
CA ALA A 412 -5.11 -5.15 1.07
C ALA A 412 -4.57 -5.60 2.43
N ALA A 413 -5.34 -6.38 3.18
CA ALA A 413 -4.99 -6.81 4.54
C ALA A 413 -5.21 -8.33 4.75
N GLY A 414 -4.12 -9.08 4.91
CA GLY A 414 -4.14 -10.53 5.19
C GLY A 414 -3.24 -11.35 4.26
N HIS A 415 -3.01 -12.62 4.61
CA HIS A 415 -2.15 -13.52 3.85
C HIS A 415 -2.60 -13.64 2.39
N GLU A 416 -1.76 -13.26 1.42
CA GLU A 416 -2.13 -13.17 -0.02
C GLU A 416 -3.34 -12.29 -0.39
N ALA A 417 -3.79 -11.38 0.49
CA ALA A 417 -4.90 -10.46 0.18
C ALA A 417 -4.51 -9.50 -0.95
N GLY A 418 -5.42 -9.22 -1.89
CA GLY A 418 -5.24 -8.19 -2.92
C GLY A 418 -4.13 -8.46 -3.94
N ASN A 419 -3.72 -9.72 -4.13
CA ASN A 419 -2.72 -10.06 -5.15
C ASN A 419 -3.28 -9.88 -6.58
N GLU A 420 -2.52 -9.23 -7.45
CA GLU A 420 -2.87 -8.97 -8.86
C GLU A 420 -4.08 -8.02 -9.05
N VAL A 421 -4.32 -7.10 -8.11
CA VAL A 421 -5.35 -6.05 -8.23
C VAL A 421 -4.98 -5.02 -9.30
N THR A 422 -5.94 -4.69 -10.17
CA THR A 422 -5.84 -3.65 -11.19
C THR A 422 -7.09 -2.75 -11.16
N GLY A 423 -6.93 -1.51 -10.72
CA GLY A 423 -8.02 -0.54 -10.52
C GLY A 423 -7.84 0.24 -9.21
N ASN A 424 -8.84 1.04 -8.85
CA ASN A 424 -8.74 2.00 -7.73
C ASN A 424 -9.76 1.70 -6.62
N ASN A 425 -9.46 2.12 -5.40
CA ASN A 425 -10.36 2.03 -4.23
C ASN A 425 -10.84 0.60 -3.88
N ASN A 426 -10.14 -0.45 -4.33
CA ASN A 426 -10.52 -1.83 -3.99
C ASN A 426 -10.07 -2.18 -2.56
N VAL A 427 -10.90 -2.93 -1.84
CA VAL A 427 -10.69 -3.33 -0.44
C VAL A 427 -10.70 -4.86 -0.34
N ALA A 428 -9.55 -5.46 -0.02
CA ALA A 428 -9.37 -6.90 0.18
C ALA A 428 -8.97 -7.19 1.63
N MET A 429 -9.76 -7.99 2.36
CA MET A 429 -9.56 -8.29 3.78
C MET A 429 -9.75 -9.77 4.08
N GLY A 430 -8.66 -10.46 4.43
CA GLY A 430 -8.64 -11.89 4.75
C GLY A 430 -7.75 -12.70 3.82
N LYS A 431 -7.52 -13.97 4.18
CA LYS A 431 -6.63 -14.87 3.45
C LYS A 431 -7.08 -15.04 2.00
N SER A 432 -6.21 -14.71 1.05
CA SER A 432 -6.44 -14.84 -0.40
C SER A 432 -7.69 -14.10 -0.90
N ALA A 433 -8.16 -13.09 -0.17
CA ALA A 433 -9.29 -12.23 -0.55
C ALA A 433 -8.89 -11.26 -1.67
N GLY A 434 -9.83 -10.90 -2.56
CA GLY A 434 -9.63 -9.87 -3.58
C GLY A 434 -8.47 -10.16 -4.55
N GLN A 435 -8.14 -11.44 -4.77
CA GLN A 435 -7.12 -11.81 -5.76
C GLN A 435 -7.64 -11.59 -7.19
N LYS A 436 -6.81 -11.04 -8.07
CA LYS A 436 -7.10 -10.83 -9.50
C LYS A 436 -8.33 -9.96 -9.79
N VAL A 437 -8.64 -9.03 -8.89
CA VAL A 437 -9.71 -8.03 -9.11
C VAL A 437 -9.25 -7.05 -10.19
N THR A 438 -10.06 -6.91 -11.25
CA THR A 438 -9.88 -5.93 -12.32
C THR A 438 -11.11 -5.00 -12.36
N GLY A 439 -10.94 -3.75 -11.93
CA GLY A 439 -12.01 -2.75 -11.82
C GLY A 439 -11.92 -1.91 -10.55
N ASP A 440 -12.86 -0.99 -10.36
CA ASP A 440 -12.84 0.01 -9.27
C ASP A 440 -13.85 -0.27 -8.15
N SER A 441 -13.49 0.13 -6.93
CA SER A 441 -14.38 0.21 -5.77
C SER A 441 -15.02 -1.12 -5.33
N ASN A 442 -14.34 -2.25 -5.55
CA ASN A 442 -14.82 -3.56 -5.10
C ASN A 442 -14.42 -3.83 -3.64
N PHE A 443 -15.29 -4.49 -2.87
CA PHE A 443 -15.03 -4.94 -1.51
C PHE A 443 -15.02 -6.47 -1.45
N ALA A 444 -13.99 -7.06 -0.81
CA ALA A 444 -13.79 -8.49 -0.68
C ALA A 444 -13.34 -8.86 0.75
N GLY A 445 -14.25 -9.37 1.57
CA GLY A 445 -14.01 -9.75 2.97
C GLY A 445 -14.19 -11.25 3.23
N GLY A 446 -13.14 -11.93 3.71
CA GLY A 446 -13.16 -13.34 4.10
C GLY A 446 -12.23 -14.23 3.27
N GLU A 447 -12.05 -15.50 3.68
CA GLU A 447 -11.14 -16.42 2.99
C GLU A 447 -11.56 -16.66 1.54
N GLU A 448 -10.65 -16.39 0.59
CA GLU A 448 -10.87 -16.49 -0.86
C GLU A 448 -12.10 -15.71 -1.37
N ALA A 449 -12.57 -14.66 -0.68
CA ALA A 449 -13.71 -13.84 -1.11
C ALA A 449 -13.33 -12.88 -2.27
N GLY A 450 -14.28 -12.59 -3.16
CA GLY A 450 -14.12 -11.59 -4.24
C GLY A 450 -12.94 -11.86 -5.18
N LYS A 451 -12.64 -13.14 -5.43
CA LYS A 451 -11.51 -13.58 -6.25
C LYS A 451 -11.89 -13.70 -7.73
N ASP A 452 -10.97 -13.33 -8.61
CA ASP A 452 -11.12 -13.33 -10.08
C ASP A 452 -12.30 -12.46 -10.55
N VAL A 453 -12.51 -11.28 -9.94
CA VAL A 453 -13.64 -10.37 -10.23
C VAL A 453 -13.29 -9.37 -11.33
N GLU A 454 -14.14 -9.25 -12.34
CA GLU A 454 -14.01 -8.29 -13.46
C GLU A 454 -15.16 -7.26 -13.45
N GLY A 455 -14.93 -6.08 -12.88
CA GLY A 455 -15.89 -4.96 -12.89
C GLY A 455 -15.89 -4.14 -11.61
N ASN A 456 -16.92 -3.32 -11.42
CA ASN A 456 -16.90 -2.21 -10.46
C ASN A 456 -18.00 -2.29 -9.39
N ASN A 457 -17.74 -1.71 -8.22
CA ASN A 457 -18.71 -1.58 -7.11
C ASN A 457 -19.30 -2.92 -6.60
N ASN A 458 -18.59 -4.03 -6.75
CA ASN A 458 -19.05 -5.33 -6.26
C ASN A 458 -18.71 -5.53 -4.77
N ILE A 459 -19.62 -6.15 -4.01
CA ILE A 459 -19.43 -6.49 -2.60
C ILE A 459 -19.44 -8.01 -2.42
N ALA A 460 -18.33 -8.56 -1.94
CA ALA A 460 -18.16 -9.95 -1.53
C ALA A 460 -17.84 -10.01 -0.03
N LEU A 461 -18.66 -10.69 0.76
CA LEU A 461 -18.45 -10.90 2.20
C LEU A 461 -18.77 -12.34 2.62
N GLY A 462 -17.74 -13.12 2.94
CA GLY A 462 -17.85 -14.53 3.34
C GLY A 462 -16.94 -15.42 2.50
N LYS A 463 -16.63 -16.62 3.04
CA LYS A 463 -15.68 -17.55 2.42
C LYS A 463 -16.10 -17.90 0.98
N LYS A 464 -15.22 -17.64 0.00
CA LYS A 464 -15.48 -17.82 -1.44
C LYS A 464 -16.74 -17.10 -1.96
N SER A 465 -17.22 -16.04 -1.32
CA SER A 465 -18.35 -15.26 -1.83
C SER A 465 -17.93 -14.41 -3.04
N GLY A 466 -18.82 -14.24 -4.02
CA GLY A 466 -18.64 -13.33 -5.15
C GLY A 466 -17.46 -13.66 -6.06
N ASN A 467 -17.01 -14.92 -6.11
CA ASN A 467 -15.88 -15.31 -6.94
C ASN A 467 -16.27 -15.47 -8.41
N LYS A 468 -15.37 -15.06 -9.30
CA LYS A 468 -15.56 -15.06 -10.77
C LYS A 468 -16.76 -14.23 -11.24
N LEU A 469 -17.18 -13.23 -10.45
CA LEU A 469 -18.18 -12.25 -10.87
C LEU A 469 -17.63 -11.36 -11.97
N LYS A 470 -18.42 -11.14 -13.00
CA LYS A 470 -18.11 -10.19 -14.07
C LYS A 470 -19.28 -9.26 -14.32
N GLY A 471 -19.03 -7.96 -14.26
CA GLY A 471 -20.05 -6.91 -14.21
C GLY A 471 -20.00 -6.11 -12.91
N LYS A 472 -21.08 -5.38 -12.61
CA LYS A 472 -21.07 -4.31 -11.61
C LYS A 472 -22.23 -4.33 -10.61
N GLU A 473 -22.01 -3.65 -9.49
CA GLU A 473 -23.04 -3.35 -8.48
C GLU A 473 -23.70 -4.61 -7.87
N ASN A 474 -22.96 -5.73 -7.85
CA ASN A 474 -23.42 -7.00 -7.29
C ASN A 474 -23.12 -7.10 -5.79
N ILE A 475 -24.00 -7.78 -5.04
CA ILE A 475 -23.86 -8.04 -3.60
C ILE A 475 -23.86 -9.55 -3.36
N SER A 476 -22.83 -10.07 -2.69
CA SER A 476 -22.61 -11.50 -2.46
C SER A 476 -22.18 -11.73 -1.01
N ILE A 477 -23.11 -12.10 -0.13
CA ILE A 477 -22.89 -12.18 1.31
C ILE A 477 -23.22 -13.60 1.81
N GLY A 478 -22.19 -14.34 2.25
CA GLY A 478 -22.30 -15.70 2.77
C GLY A 478 -21.32 -16.67 2.10
N GLU A 479 -21.06 -17.81 2.76
CA GLU A 479 -20.17 -18.86 2.23
C GLU A 479 -20.64 -19.33 0.84
N GLU A 480 -19.78 -19.19 -0.18
CA GLU A 480 -20.07 -19.47 -1.60
C GLU A 480 -21.30 -18.71 -2.19
N ALA A 481 -21.73 -17.61 -1.57
CA ALA A 481 -22.78 -16.76 -2.14
C ALA A 481 -22.32 -16.20 -3.50
N ASN A 482 -23.12 -16.39 -4.56
CA ASN A 482 -22.81 -16.00 -5.94
C ASN A 482 -21.46 -16.51 -6.48
N SER A 483 -20.98 -17.66 -5.98
CA SER A 483 -19.82 -18.36 -6.54
C SER A 483 -20.24 -19.49 -7.49
N GLU A 484 -19.51 -19.62 -8.60
CA GLU A 484 -19.63 -20.72 -9.56
C GLU A 484 -18.25 -21.28 -9.95
N ASN A 485 -18.25 -22.39 -10.71
CA ASN A 485 -17.02 -22.95 -11.27
C ASN A 485 -16.45 -22.08 -12.41
N ASP A 486 -17.34 -21.47 -13.19
CA ASP A 486 -17.04 -20.62 -14.35
C ASP A 486 -17.35 -19.14 -14.04
N VAL A 487 -17.12 -18.25 -15.01
CA VAL A 487 -17.41 -16.81 -14.87
C VAL A 487 -18.92 -16.58 -14.81
N LEU A 488 -19.35 -15.80 -13.82
CA LEU A 488 -20.74 -15.39 -13.62
C LEU A 488 -20.93 -13.94 -14.10
N GLU A 489 -21.36 -13.78 -15.36
CA GLU A 489 -21.66 -12.46 -15.95
C GLU A 489 -23.02 -11.93 -15.46
N VAL A 490 -23.00 -11.02 -14.47
CA VAL A 490 -24.18 -10.45 -13.81
C VAL A 490 -23.97 -8.99 -13.40
N SER A 491 -25.06 -8.23 -13.27
CA SER A 491 -25.04 -6.87 -12.68
C SER A 491 -26.33 -6.60 -11.91
N ASN A 492 -26.23 -5.77 -10.86
CA ASN A 492 -27.28 -5.55 -9.87
C ASN A 492 -27.79 -6.83 -9.17
N ALA A 493 -27.01 -7.92 -9.18
CA ALA A 493 -27.43 -9.19 -8.62
C ALA A 493 -27.14 -9.26 -7.11
N ILE A 494 -28.13 -9.69 -6.31
CA ILE A 494 -28.04 -9.74 -4.85
C ILE A 494 -28.18 -11.18 -4.37
N ALA A 495 -27.12 -11.77 -3.82
CA ALA A 495 -27.11 -13.10 -3.24
C ALA A 495 -26.70 -13.02 -1.76
N ILE A 496 -27.61 -13.34 -0.85
CA ILE A 496 -27.38 -13.26 0.60
C ILE A 496 -27.80 -14.58 1.26
N GLY A 497 -26.82 -15.34 1.76
CA GLY A 497 -26.98 -16.66 2.35
C GLY A 497 -25.92 -17.66 1.88
N LYS A 498 -25.68 -18.73 2.64
CA LYS A 498 -24.75 -19.79 2.21
C LYS A 498 -25.21 -20.40 0.89
N LYS A 499 -24.36 -20.41 -0.13
CA LYS A 499 -24.64 -20.92 -1.50
C LYS A 499 -25.89 -20.29 -2.14
N SER A 500 -26.29 -19.07 -1.77
CA SER A 500 -27.33 -18.31 -2.48
C SER A 500 -26.84 -17.88 -3.85
N LYS A 501 -27.70 -17.84 -4.88
CA LYS A 501 -27.32 -17.58 -6.27
C LYS A 501 -28.32 -16.68 -6.99
N ALA A 502 -27.89 -15.51 -7.44
CA ALA A 502 -28.62 -14.60 -8.30
C ALA A 502 -27.88 -14.53 -9.65
N LYS A 503 -28.35 -15.29 -10.66
CA LYS A 503 -27.59 -15.57 -11.90
C LYS A 503 -27.90 -14.65 -13.08
N LYS A 504 -28.66 -13.58 -12.87
CA LYS A 504 -29.24 -12.74 -13.93
C LYS A 504 -29.39 -11.29 -13.51
N ALA A 505 -29.68 -10.41 -14.47
CA ALA A 505 -29.73 -8.98 -14.22
C ALA A 505 -30.84 -8.63 -13.23
N ASN A 506 -30.51 -7.79 -12.25
CA ASN A 506 -31.41 -7.36 -11.17
C ASN A 506 -32.06 -8.52 -10.37
N ALA A 507 -31.49 -9.73 -10.42
CA ALA A 507 -32.01 -10.88 -9.70
C ALA A 507 -31.59 -10.85 -8.23
N ALA A 508 -32.43 -11.35 -7.32
CA ALA A 508 -32.15 -11.36 -5.88
C ALA A 508 -32.51 -12.70 -5.23
N ALA A 509 -31.59 -13.26 -4.45
CA ALA A 509 -31.68 -14.54 -3.76
C ALA A 509 -31.28 -14.37 -2.28
N LEU A 510 -32.26 -14.40 -1.38
CA LEU A 510 -32.09 -14.18 0.07
C LEU A 510 -32.49 -15.46 0.86
N GLY A 511 -31.49 -16.13 1.41
CA GLY A 511 -31.62 -17.38 2.17
C GLY A 511 -30.59 -18.43 1.73
N ASN A 512 -30.25 -19.36 2.63
CA ASN A 512 -29.31 -20.43 2.32
C ASN A 512 -29.84 -21.30 1.15
N GLU A 513 -28.95 -21.61 0.20
CA GLU A 513 -29.24 -22.39 -1.03
C GLU A 513 -30.39 -21.81 -1.89
N SER A 514 -30.78 -20.53 -1.70
CA SER A 514 -31.78 -19.83 -2.52
C SER A 514 -31.25 -19.47 -3.91
N GLN A 515 -32.11 -19.47 -4.92
CA GLN A 515 -31.72 -19.30 -6.32
C GLN A 515 -32.68 -18.41 -7.10
N ALA A 516 -32.19 -17.31 -7.66
CA ALA A 516 -32.88 -16.50 -8.65
C ALA A 516 -32.14 -16.67 -9.99
N LEU A 517 -32.76 -17.38 -10.93
CA LEU A 517 -32.12 -17.92 -12.14
C LEU A 517 -32.53 -17.17 -13.43
N ALA A 518 -33.46 -16.23 -13.33
CA ALA A 518 -34.01 -15.44 -14.44
C ALA A 518 -33.95 -13.93 -14.13
N ASP A 519 -34.05 -13.09 -15.17
CA ASP A 519 -33.93 -11.63 -15.03
C ASP A 519 -35.08 -11.04 -14.20
N ASN A 520 -34.76 -10.08 -13.34
CA ASN A 520 -35.67 -9.48 -12.35
C ASN A 520 -36.36 -10.49 -11.40
N ALA A 521 -35.81 -11.70 -11.23
CA ALA A 521 -36.41 -12.74 -10.38
C ALA A 521 -36.02 -12.57 -8.90
N PHE A 522 -36.95 -12.87 -7.98
CA PHE A 522 -36.75 -12.72 -6.53
C PHE A 522 -37.04 -14.03 -5.79
N ALA A 523 -36.05 -14.58 -5.08
CA ALA A 523 -36.16 -15.79 -4.29
C ALA A 523 -35.87 -15.50 -2.80
N LEU A 524 -36.79 -15.85 -1.91
CA LEU A 524 -36.69 -15.59 -0.47
C LEU A 524 -37.02 -16.84 0.36
N GLY A 525 -36.02 -17.44 0.98
CA GLY A 525 -36.16 -18.61 1.86
C GLY A 525 -35.18 -19.74 1.53
N TYR A 526 -35.09 -20.73 2.42
CA TYR A 526 -34.21 -21.88 2.25
C TYR A 526 -34.59 -22.67 0.99
N LYS A 527 -33.70 -22.75 -0.01
CA LYS A 527 -33.99 -23.39 -1.31
C LYS A 527 -35.21 -22.82 -2.06
N ALA A 528 -35.55 -21.56 -1.86
CA ALA A 528 -36.49 -20.88 -2.76
C ALA A 528 -35.87 -20.73 -4.16
N GLU A 529 -36.61 -21.01 -5.22
CA GLU A 529 -36.15 -20.98 -6.62
C GLU A 529 -37.06 -20.12 -7.51
N ALA A 530 -36.57 -18.96 -7.91
CA ALA A 530 -37.21 -18.08 -8.88
C ALA A 530 -36.54 -18.28 -10.26
N ASN A 531 -37.04 -19.26 -11.01
CA ASN A 531 -36.58 -19.68 -12.34
C ASN A 531 -37.30 -19.00 -13.53
N ALA A 532 -38.27 -18.13 -13.26
CA ALA A 532 -39.04 -17.39 -14.25
C ALA A 532 -38.75 -15.89 -14.18
N ALA A 533 -38.70 -15.21 -15.33
CA ALA A 533 -38.42 -13.77 -15.36
C ALA A 533 -39.52 -12.96 -14.66
N ASN A 534 -39.14 -11.83 -14.04
CA ASN A 534 -40.03 -10.96 -13.25
C ASN A 534 -40.89 -11.71 -12.20
N SER A 535 -40.43 -12.88 -11.74
CA SER A 535 -41.22 -13.79 -10.90
C SER A 535 -40.62 -13.95 -9.51
N VAL A 536 -41.47 -14.34 -8.56
CA VAL A 536 -41.20 -14.24 -7.12
C VAL A 536 -41.46 -15.59 -6.46
N ALA A 537 -40.49 -16.12 -5.73
CA ALA A 537 -40.61 -17.33 -4.91
C ALA A 537 -40.36 -17.00 -3.43
N ILE A 538 -41.35 -17.23 -2.56
CA ILE A 538 -41.25 -16.92 -1.11
C ILE A 538 -41.60 -18.14 -0.25
N GLY A 539 -40.71 -18.43 0.71
CA GLY A 539 -40.78 -19.56 1.62
C GLY A 539 -39.92 -20.73 1.17
N SER A 540 -39.50 -21.57 2.11
CA SER A 540 -38.57 -22.66 1.82
C SER A 540 -39.08 -23.62 0.75
N ASN A 541 -38.21 -24.04 -0.18
CA ASN A 541 -38.53 -24.85 -1.35
C ASN A 541 -39.63 -24.28 -2.27
N ALA A 542 -40.02 -23.00 -2.16
CA ALA A 542 -40.97 -22.40 -3.10
C ALA A 542 -40.33 -22.28 -4.49
N THR A 543 -41.04 -22.68 -5.54
CA THR A 543 -40.53 -22.66 -6.93
C THR A 543 -41.47 -21.89 -7.84
N THR A 544 -40.96 -21.04 -8.71
CA THR A 544 -41.73 -20.51 -9.85
C THR A 544 -41.82 -21.55 -10.98
N VAL A 545 -42.67 -21.30 -11.97
CA VAL A 545 -42.78 -22.10 -13.20
C VAL A 545 -42.92 -21.15 -14.38
N ALA A 546 -41.91 -21.09 -15.25
CA ALA A 546 -41.92 -20.20 -16.42
C ALA A 546 -42.90 -20.69 -17.50
N THR A 547 -42.63 -21.86 -18.08
CA THR A 547 -43.34 -22.41 -19.23
C THR A 547 -43.71 -23.87 -18.99
N LEU A 548 -44.91 -24.29 -19.38
CA LEU A 548 -45.36 -25.67 -19.30
C LEU A 548 -44.92 -26.46 -20.54
N THR A 549 -43.85 -27.26 -20.42
CA THR A 549 -43.46 -28.26 -21.44
C THR A 549 -44.31 -29.52 -21.39
N THR A 550 -45.01 -29.76 -20.27
CA THR A 550 -46.02 -30.81 -20.09
C THR A 550 -47.24 -30.23 -19.35
N PRO A 551 -48.45 -30.81 -19.49
CA PRO A 551 -49.64 -30.35 -18.76
C PRO A 551 -49.44 -30.48 -17.24
N ASN A 552 -49.32 -29.34 -16.56
CA ASN A 552 -49.16 -29.27 -15.12
C ASN A 552 -50.53 -29.09 -14.44
N PRO A 553 -50.95 -29.99 -13.52
CA PRO A 553 -52.26 -29.91 -12.87
C PRO A 553 -52.31 -28.87 -11.74
N TYR A 554 -51.18 -28.30 -11.32
CA TYR A 554 -51.08 -27.43 -10.14
C TYR A 554 -50.94 -25.93 -10.45
N THR A 555 -50.47 -25.57 -11.66
CA THR A 555 -50.28 -24.18 -12.07
C THR A 555 -50.20 -24.03 -13.59
N LYS A 556 -50.55 -22.84 -14.10
CA LYS A 556 -50.37 -22.44 -15.51
C LYS A 556 -49.02 -21.75 -15.78
N GLY A 557 -48.22 -21.45 -14.76
CA GLY A 557 -46.97 -20.72 -14.94
C GLY A 557 -47.20 -19.31 -15.50
N ALA A 558 -46.28 -18.80 -16.31
CA ALA A 558 -46.40 -17.47 -16.94
C ALA A 558 -47.19 -17.49 -18.27
N ASP A 559 -48.15 -18.41 -18.42
CA ASP A 559 -48.97 -18.58 -19.63
C ASP A 559 -49.96 -17.41 -19.84
N LYS A 560 -49.73 -16.62 -20.90
CA LYS A 560 -50.56 -15.48 -21.31
C LYS A 560 -51.84 -15.86 -22.03
N THR A 561 -52.03 -17.14 -22.36
CA THR A 561 -53.20 -17.64 -23.10
C THR A 561 -54.34 -18.09 -22.19
N TYR A 562 -54.08 -18.30 -20.89
CA TYR A 562 -55.06 -18.75 -19.90
C TYR A 562 -56.10 -17.68 -19.55
N ASN A 563 -57.06 -17.49 -20.45
CA ASN A 563 -58.16 -16.52 -20.36
C ASN A 563 -59.54 -17.18 -20.25
N SER A 564 -59.59 -18.51 -20.34
CA SER A 564 -60.80 -19.31 -20.14
C SER A 564 -60.47 -20.75 -19.76
N MET A 565 -61.45 -21.45 -19.20
CA MET A 565 -61.46 -22.89 -18.95
C MET A 565 -62.85 -23.45 -19.29
N GLU A 566 -62.89 -24.66 -19.85
CA GLU A 566 -64.13 -25.39 -20.08
C GLU A 566 -64.29 -26.49 -19.01
N ILE A 567 -65.48 -26.56 -18.40
CA ILE A 567 -65.87 -27.61 -17.45
C ILE A 567 -67.32 -28.00 -17.80
N ASP A 568 -67.60 -29.29 -17.99
CA ASP A 568 -68.94 -29.82 -18.29
C ASP A 568 -69.71 -29.03 -19.37
N ASN A 569 -69.05 -28.79 -20.51
CA ASN A 569 -69.51 -27.99 -21.66
C ASN A 569 -69.85 -26.51 -21.35
N HIS A 570 -69.38 -25.95 -20.23
CA HIS A 570 -69.51 -24.53 -19.87
C HIS A 570 -68.15 -23.83 -19.93
N THR A 571 -68.06 -22.75 -20.72
CA THR A 571 -66.87 -21.90 -20.80
C THR A 571 -66.87 -20.83 -19.71
N PHE A 572 -65.93 -20.93 -18.78
CA PHE A 572 -65.64 -19.91 -17.78
C PHE A 572 -64.57 -18.98 -18.35
N ASN A 573 -64.82 -17.66 -18.39
CA ASN A 573 -63.88 -16.66 -18.86
C ASN A 573 -63.22 -15.94 -17.68
N PHE A 574 -61.96 -15.52 -17.83
CA PHE A 574 -61.14 -14.94 -16.75
C PHE A 574 -60.50 -13.61 -17.16
N ALA A 575 -60.47 -12.66 -16.22
CA ALA A 575 -59.70 -11.43 -16.33
C ALA A 575 -58.19 -11.67 -16.19
N GLY A 576 -57.37 -10.66 -16.55
CA GLY A 576 -55.92 -10.62 -16.27
C GLY A 576 -55.03 -11.54 -17.11
N GLY A 577 -55.52 -12.69 -17.62
CA GLY A 577 -54.71 -13.73 -18.26
C GLY A 577 -53.76 -13.25 -19.37
N LYS A 578 -54.17 -12.30 -20.21
CA LYS A 578 -53.33 -11.72 -21.29
C LYS A 578 -52.11 -10.94 -20.78
N ASN A 579 -52.16 -10.47 -19.53
CA ASN A 579 -51.23 -9.48 -18.97
C ASN A 579 -50.19 -10.08 -18.02
N VAL A 580 -50.06 -11.41 -17.96
CA VAL A 580 -49.11 -12.10 -17.06
C VAL A 580 -47.66 -11.77 -17.40
N VAL A 581 -46.97 -11.03 -16.52
CA VAL A 581 -45.54 -10.65 -16.67
C VAL A 581 -44.56 -11.60 -15.97
N GLY A 582 -45.06 -12.41 -15.06
CA GLY A 582 -44.34 -13.31 -14.16
C GLY A 582 -45.32 -13.94 -13.16
N VAL A 583 -44.83 -14.80 -12.26
CA VAL A 583 -45.66 -15.50 -11.25
C VAL A 583 -45.17 -15.27 -9.82
N PHE A 584 -46.11 -15.20 -8.87
CA PHE A 584 -45.82 -15.19 -7.44
C PHE A 584 -46.11 -16.57 -6.83
N SER A 585 -45.08 -17.23 -6.31
CA SER A 585 -45.15 -18.58 -5.77
C SER A 585 -44.82 -18.62 -4.27
N VAL A 586 -45.68 -19.27 -3.50
CA VAL A 586 -45.48 -19.54 -2.06
C VAL A 586 -45.15 -21.00 -1.77
N GLY A 587 -44.83 -21.81 -2.78
CA GLY A 587 -44.68 -23.25 -2.63
C GLY A 587 -44.28 -23.97 -3.91
N ASN A 588 -44.54 -25.27 -3.98
CA ASN A 588 -44.34 -26.09 -5.17
C ASN A 588 -45.44 -27.17 -5.24
N GLY A 589 -45.37 -28.07 -6.24
CA GLY A 589 -46.39 -29.11 -6.47
C GLY A 589 -46.58 -30.14 -5.33
N THR A 590 -45.66 -30.24 -4.38
CA THR A 590 -45.78 -31.14 -3.20
C THR A 590 -45.80 -30.38 -1.86
N GLN A 591 -45.38 -29.12 -1.84
CA GLN A 591 -45.31 -28.28 -0.63
C GLN A 591 -46.03 -26.95 -0.86
N THR A 592 -47.33 -26.93 -0.57
CA THR A 592 -48.19 -25.74 -0.66
C THR A 592 -48.20 -24.96 0.66
N ARG A 593 -48.66 -23.70 0.62
CA ARG A 593 -48.85 -22.85 1.81
C ARG A 593 -50.21 -22.18 1.80
N ARG A 594 -50.81 -22.02 2.98
CA ARG A 594 -52.01 -21.20 3.16
C ARG A 594 -51.60 -19.72 3.21
N ILE A 595 -52.18 -18.89 2.34
CA ILE A 595 -52.14 -17.43 2.50
C ILE A 595 -53.26 -17.07 3.48
N GLN A 596 -52.94 -16.33 4.54
CA GLN A 596 -53.88 -16.00 5.63
C GLN A 596 -54.10 -14.49 5.69
N HIS A 597 -55.19 -14.07 6.36
CA HIS A 597 -55.59 -12.66 6.50
C HIS A 597 -55.86 -11.91 5.18
N VAL A 598 -56.23 -12.64 4.12
CA VAL A 598 -56.69 -12.06 2.85
C VAL A 598 -58.10 -11.47 3.04
N ALA A 599 -58.25 -10.17 2.84
CA ALA A 599 -59.54 -9.48 2.84
C ALA A 599 -60.43 -9.94 1.67
N PRO A 600 -61.76 -9.71 1.70
CA PRO A 600 -62.60 -10.02 0.55
C PRO A 600 -62.24 -9.16 -0.66
N GLY A 601 -61.91 -9.79 -1.79
CA GLY A 601 -61.62 -9.10 -3.06
C GLY A 601 -62.88 -8.63 -3.80
N LEU A 602 -62.74 -7.70 -4.76
CA LEU A 602 -63.83 -7.31 -5.64
C LEU A 602 -64.34 -8.48 -6.48
N ILE A 603 -65.66 -8.63 -6.59
CA ILE A 603 -66.30 -9.61 -7.47
C ILE A 603 -66.92 -8.86 -8.67
N SER A 604 -66.23 -8.90 -9.80
CA SER A 604 -66.67 -8.34 -11.09
C SER A 604 -66.02 -9.11 -12.25
N ALA A 605 -66.50 -8.90 -13.48
CA ALA A 605 -65.97 -9.58 -14.66
C ALA A 605 -64.50 -9.23 -14.99
N ASP A 606 -64.04 -8.05 -14.56
CA ASP A 606 -62.70 -7.52 -14.81
C ASP A 606 -61.77 -7.62 -13.58
N SER A 607 -62.24 -8.19 -12.46
CA SER A 607 -61.48 -8.23 -11.20
C SER A 607 -60.26 -9.14 -11.27
N THR A 608 -59.15 -8.69 -10.69
CA THR A 608 -57.92 -9.47 -10.49
C THR A 608 -57.56 -9.62 -9.01
N ASP A 609 -58.51 -9.38 -8.11
CA ASP A 609 -58.30 -9.50 -6.65
C ASP A 609 -58.25 -10.96 -6.18
N ALA A 610 -57.53 -11.22 -5.10
CA ALA A 610 -57.52 -12.53 -4.45
C ALA A 610 -58.85 -12.79 -3.71
N ILE A 611 -59.53 -13.88 -4.09
CA ILE A 611 -60.76 -14.34 -3.44
C ILE A 611 -60.43 -15.11 -2.15
N ASN A 612 -61.09 -14.76 -1.05
CA ASN A 612 -60.93 -15.47 0.23
C ASN A 612 -62.03 -16.54 0.46
N GLY A 613 -61.81 -17.42 1.43
CA GLY A 613 -62.71 -18.55 1.71
C GLY A 613 -64.14 -18.17 2.10
N SER A 614 -64.38 -16.98 2.66
CA SER A 614 -65.75 -16.53 3.00
C SER A 614 -66.58 -16.18 1.76
N GLN A 615 -65.92 -15.66 0.72
CA GLN A 615 -66.57 -15.34 -0.55
C GLN A 615 -66.96 -16.62 -1.29
N LEU A 616 -66.05 -17.59 -1.39
CA LEU A 616 -66.36 -18.90 -1.99
C LEU A 616 -67.47 -19.62 -1.21
N PHE A 617 -67.47 -19.53 0.13
CA PHE A 617 -68.54 -20.07 0.96
C PHE A 617 -69.91 -19.41 0.71
N SER A 618 -69.94 -18.11 0.35
CA SER A 618 -71.18 -17.40 0.02
C SER A 618 -71.80 -17.84 -1.33
N PHE A 619 -71.00 -18.40 -2.24
CA PHE A 619 -71.46 -18.85 -3.57
C PHE A 619 -72.03 -20.28 -3.59
N ILE A 620 -71.91 -21.05 -2.49
CA ILE A 620 -72.34 -22.45 -2.46
C ILE A 620 -73.86 -22.53 -2.69
N PRO A 621 -74.34 -23.24 -3.74
CA PRO A 621 -75.74 -23.24 -4.12
C PRO A 621 -76.63 -23.88 -3.04
N ARG A 622 -77.75 -23.21 -2.79
CA ARG A 622 -78.67 -23.50 -1.68
C ARG A 622 -80.07 -23.74 -2.25
N VAL A 623 -80.62 -24.91 -1.96
CA VAL A 623 -82.00 -25.26 -2.32
C VAL A 623 -82.87 -25.22 -1.06
N SER A 624 -84.07 -24.67 -1.21
CA SER A 624 -85.11 -24.64 -0.18
C SER A 624 -86.32 -25.42 -0.70
N PHE A 625 -86.80 -26.40 0.06
CA PHE A 625 -87.91 -27.26 -0.35
C PHE A 625 -89.23 -26.76 0.21
N TYR A 626 -90.21 -26.47 -0.66
CA TYR A 626 -91.53 -26.01 -0.25
C TYR A 626 -92.54 -27.15 -0.23
N SER A 627 -92.76 -27.73 0.95
CA SER A 627 -93.67 -28.86 1.21
C SER A 627 -95.13 -28.45 1.47
N GLY A 628 -95.45 -27.16 1.45
CA GLY A 628 -96.76 -26.62 1.85
C GLY A 628 -96.96 -26.46 3.37
N GLY A 629 -95.96 -26.80 4.19
CA GLY A 629 -95.98 -26.58 5.65
C GLY A 629 -95.52 -25.18 6.07
N ALA A 630 -95.62 -24.87 7.37
CA ALA A 630 -95.10 -23.64 7.96
C ALA A 630 -93.55 -23.60 7.97
N LYS A 631 -92.97 -22.41 8.18
CA LYS A 631 -91.51 -22.21 8.23
C LYS A 631 -90.87 -22.88 9.45
N ALA A 632 -89.77 -23.62 9.26
CA ALA A 632 -89.00 -24.19 10.37
C ALA A 632 -88.12 -23.13 11.08
N PRO A 633 -87.74 -23.35 12.35
CA PRO A 633 -86.67 -22.60 13.00
C PRO A 633 -85.33 -22.77 12.26
N ALA A 634 -84.47 -21.75 12.32
CA ALA A 634 -83.15 -21.81 11.71
C ALA A 634 -82.27 -22.89 12.35
N GLY A 635 -81.66 -23.76 11.53
CA GLY A 635 -80.68 -24.77 11.97
C GLY A 635 -81.17 -26.23 12.04
N ALA A 636 -82.37 -26.57 11.55
CA ALA A 636 -82.82 -27.97 11.48
C ALA A 636 -82.09 -28.78 10.38
N THR A 637 -81.69 -30.04 10.68
CA THR A 637 -80.75 -30.83 9.84
C THR A 637 -81.18 -32.28 9.55
N THR A 638 -82.43 -32.67 9.85
CA THR A 638 -82.94 -34.04 9.67
C THR A 638 -83.75 -34.21 8.38
N SER A 639 -83.64 -35.37 7.74
CA SER A 639 -84.36 -35.74 6.50
C SER A 639 -85.89 -35.59 6.60
N PRO A 640 -86.58 -35.21 5.51
CA PRO A 640 -88.01 -34.92 5.53
C PRO A 640 -88.87 -36.19 5.59
N ALA A 641 -89.91 -36.14 6.43
CA ALA A 641 -91.15 -36.89 6.21
C ALA A 641 -92.17 -35.97 5.52
N ILE A 642 -93.04 -36.53 4.69
CA ILE A 642 -94.05 -35.73 3.96
C ILE A 642 -95.02 -35.10 4.96
N GLY A 643 -95.20 -33.77 4.89
CA GLY A 643 -96.18 -33.03 5.69
C GLY A 643 -95.63 -32.14 6.81
N SER A 644 -94.32 -31.92 6.92
CA SER A 644 -93.72 -31.03 7.93
C SER A 644 -92.94 -29.82 7.35
N THR A 645 -92.34 -29.02 8.24
CA THR A 645 -91.97 -27.61 8.05
C THR A 645 -90.86 -27.33 7.04
N VAL A 646 -90.91 -26.16 6.38
CA VAL A 646 -89.96 -25.71 5.35
C VAL A 646 -88.52 -25.64 5.88
N VAL A 647 -87.60 -26.34 5.21
CA VAL A 647 -86.15 -26.24 5.42
C VAL A 647 -85.56 -25.31 4.36
N GLU A 648 -84.84 -24.29 4.82
CA GLU A 648 -84.15 -23.32 3.97
C GLU A 648 -82.63 -23.58 3.94
N ASN A 649 -81.97 -23.20 2.85
CA ASN A 649 -80.51 -23.24 2.69
C ASN A 649 -79.86 -24.64 2.68
N PHE A 650 -80.54 -25.68 2.20
CA PHE A 650 -79.96 -27.02 2.13
C PHE A 650 -78.91 -27.13 0.99
N LEU A 651 -77.84 -27.88 1.25
CA LEU A 651 -76.77 -28.14 0.28
C LEU A 651 -77.22 -29.21 -0.72
N ALA A 652 -77.60 -28.80 -1.94
CA ALA A 652 -77.99 -29.72 -2.99
C ALA A 652 -76.82 -30.04 -3.92
N ASN A 653 -76.24 -31.23 -3.77
CA ASN A 653 -75.33 -31.82 -4.76
C ASN A 653 -76.01 -33.05 -5.38
N GLY A 654 -76.47 -32.93 -6.63
CA GLY A 654 -77.28 -33.95 -7.30
C GLY A 654 -78.70 -34.07 -6.75
N LEU A 655 -79.61 -33.21 -7.21
CA LEU A 655 -81.04 -33.26 -6.82
C LEU A 655 -81.75 -34.43 -7.51
N ARG A 656 -81.61 -35.65 -6.97
CA ARG A 656 -82.41 -36.81 -7.37
C ARG A 656 -83.80 -36.73 -6.75
N MET A 657 -84.80 -36.39 -7.57
CA MET A 657 -86.20 -36.63 -7.25
C MET A 657 -86.57 -38.03 -7.74
N ASP A 658 -87.03 -38.88 -6.82
CA ASP A 658 -87.64 -40.16 -7.14
C ASP A 658 -89.15 -40.04 -6.93
N PHE A 659 -89.93 -40.48 -7.91
CA PHE A 659 -91.40 -40.33 -7.91
C PHE A 659 -92.12 -41.67 -7.67
N GLY A 660 -91.39 -42.78 -7.60
CA GLY A 660 -91.93 -44.11 -7.34
C GLY A 660 -92.83 -44.68 -8.45
N ASP A 661 -93.26 -45.93 -8.26
CA ASP A 661 -94.11 -46.63 -9.22
C ASP A 661 -95.50 -45.99 -9.31
N GLY A 662 -95.89 -45.58 -10.52
CA GLY A 662 -97.23 -45.03 -10.82
C GLY A 662 -97.31 -43.51 -11.00
N LEU A 663 -96.21 -42.78 -10.79
CA LEU A 663 -96.06 -41.39 -11.25
C LEU A 663 -95.14 -41.33 -12.49
N TYR A 664 -95.51 -40.52 -13.48
CA TYR A 664 -94.63 -40.15 -14.59
C TYR A 664 -94.21 -38.69 -14.44
N ALA A 665 -92.94 -38.41 -14.74
CA ALA A 665 -92.40 -37.06 -14.83
C ALA A 665 -92.09 -36.75 -16.30
N GLU A 666 -92.70 -35.71 -16.86
CA GLU A 666 -92.41 -35.24 -18.22
C GLU A 666 -92.09 -33.75 -18.23
N LYS A 667 -91.18 -33.37 -19.14
CA LYS A 667 -90.88 -31.96 -19.39
C LYS A 667 -92.04 -31.34 -20.18
N ARG A 668 -92.71 -30.35 -19.60
CA ARG A 668 -93.67 -29.48 -20.28
C ARG A 668 -93.11 -28.08 -20.41
N THR A 669 -93.59 -27.34 -21.39
CA THR A 669 -93.23 -25.94 -21.63
C THR A 669 -94.51 -25.14 -21.76
N ASP A 670 -94.63 -24.03 -21.03
CA ASP A 670 -95.71 -23.05 -21.21
C ASP A 670 -95.14 -21.66 -21.56
N THR A 671 -95.99 -20.64 -21.54
CA THR A 671 -95.60 -19.25 -21.85
C THR A 671 -94.62 -18.62 -20.85
N LYS A 672 -94.27 -19.31 -19.76
CA LYS A 672 -93.30 -18.89 -18.73
C LYS A 672 -92.03 -19.74 -18.73
N GLY A 673 -91.96 -20.79 -19.54
CA GLY A 673 -90.77 -21.60 -19.77
C GLY A 673 -90.95 -23.09 -19.49
N ASP A 674 -89.82 -23.78 -19.31
CA ASP A 674 -89.75 -25.22 -19.08
C ASP A 674 -90.00 -25.58 -17.60
N PHE A 675 -90.85 -26.58 -17.38
CA PHE A 675 -91.10 -27.18 -16.07
C PHE A 675 -91.25 -28.70 -16.16
N ILE A 676 -91.00 -29.41 -15.06
CA ILE A 676 -91.31 -30.85 -14.97
C ILE A 676 -92.71 -30.99 -14.40
N PHE A 677 -93.61 -31.57 -15.19
CA PHE A 677 -94.93 -31.99 -14.72
C PHE A 677 -94.81 -33.42 -14.18
N VAL A 678 -95.33 -33.65 -12.97
CA VAL A 678 -95.41 -34.98 -12.36
C VAL A 678 -96.88 -35.36 -12.26
N GLY A 679 -97.28 -36.47 -12.89
CA GLY A 679 -98.66 -36.91 -13.00
C GLY A 679 -98.85 -38.39 -12.68
N SER A 680 -100.03 -38.76 -12.19
CA SER A 680 -100.35 -40.17 -11.94
C SER A 680 -100.78 -40.90 -13.22
N ASN A 681 -100.27 -42.11 -13.40
CA ASN A 681 -100.35 -42.87 -14.65
C ASN A 681 -101.65 -43.69 -14.80
N VAL A 682 -102.78 -43.18 -14.28
CA VAL A 682 -104.09 -43.87 -14.26
C VAL A 682 -104.84 -43.78 -15.61
N LYS A 683 -104.12 -43.77 -16.73
CA LYS A 683 -104.67 -43.60 -18.09
C LYS A 683 -104.31 -44.74 -19.04
N ASN A 684 -104.61 -45.99 -18.65
CA ASN A 684 -104.93 -47.03 -19.64
C ASN A 684 -105.69 -48.23 -19.03
N THR A 685 -107.02 -48.25 -19.20
CA THR A 685 -107.87 -49.44 -19.17
C THR A 685 -108.95 -49.28 -20.25
N THR A 686 -109.34 -50.37 -20.92
CA THR A 686 -110.06 -50.33 -22.22
C THR A 686 -111.25 -51.29 -22.30
N GLY A 687 -112.29 -50.93 -23.05
CA GLY A 687 -113.52 -51.70 -23.30
C GLY A 687 -114.73 -51.16 -22.51
N ASP A 688 -115.97 -51.10 -23.02
CA ASP A 688 -116.50 -51.55 -24.33
C ASP A 688 -117.66 -50.65 -24.85
N ALA A 689 -118.20 -50.97 -26.03
CA ALA A 689 -119.17 -50.16 -26.79
C ALA A 689 -120.65 -50.29 -26.35
N GLY A 690 -121.51 -49.36 -26.81
CA GLY A 690 -122.94 -49.25 -26.44
C GLY A 690 -123.95 -49.42 -27.58
N VAL A 691 -125.23 -49.10 -27.33
CA VAL A 691 -126.36 -49.20 -28.27
C VAL A 691 -127.37 -48.03 -28.06
N ALA A 692 -128.36 -47.82 -28.95
CA ALA A 692 -129.16 -46.59 -29.00
C ALA A 692 -130.67 -46.76 -29.30
N GLY A 693 -131.47 -45.75 -28.91
CA GLY A 693 -132.90 -45.55 -29.27
C GLY A 693 -133.92 -46.10 -28.24
N PRO A 694 -135.20 -45.65 -28.23
CA PRO A 694 -135.90 -44.79 -29.21
C PRO A 694 -136.29 -43.36 -28.69
N LYS A 695 -137.46 -42.82 -29.06
CA LYS A 695 -137.74 -41.37 -29.26
C LYS A 695 -139.11 -40.88 -28.72
N GLY A 696 -139.14 -39.64 -28.17
CA GLY A 696 -140.31 -38.72 -28.19
C GLY A 696 -141.12 -38.57 -26.88
N GLU A 697 -141.85 -37.47 -26.60
CA GLU A 697 -141.95 -36.12 -27.24
C GLU A 697 -142.36 -35.03 -26.19
N LYS A 698 -142.09 -33.74 -26.49
CA LYS A 698 -142.84 -32.48 -26.19
C LYS A 698 -143.79 -32.44 -24.95
N GLY A 699 -143.80 -31.47 -24.02
CA GLY A 699 -143.25 -30.09 -23.85
C GLY A 699 -143.76 -29.55 -22.47
N GLU A 700 -143.94 -28.26 -22.13
CA GLU A 700 -143.52 -26.94 -22.65
C GLU A 700 -143.99 -25.79 -21.69
N LYS A 701 -143.12 -24.82 -21.32
CA LYS A 701 -143.40 -23.48 -20.67
C LYS A 701 -143.94 -23.47 -19.21
N GLY A 702 -143.62 -22.59 -18.24
CA GLY A 702 -142.85 -21.32 -18.05
C GLY A 702 -143.10 -20.81 -16.59
N GLU A 703 -142.82 -19.60 -16.06
CA GLU A 703 -142.09 -18.35 -16.41
C GLU A 703 -141.82 -17.51 -15.09
N LYS A 704 -140.68 -16.78 -15.00
CA LYS A 704 -140.37 -15.53 -14.22
C LYS A 704 -140.35 -15.44 -12.66
N GLY A 705 -139.30 -14.78 -12.13
CA GLY A 705 -139.33 -13.84 -10.96
C GLY A 705 -138.21 -14.02 -9.89
N ASP A 706 -137.76 -13.01 -9.12
CA ASP A 706 -137.61 -11.54 -9.37
C ASP A 706 -136.55 -10.90 -8.39
N LYS A 707 -136.20 -9.62 -8.61
CA LYS A 707 -135.03 -8.80 -8.12
C LYS A 707 -134.81 -8.54 -6.59
N GLY A 708 -133.53 -8.33 -6.19
CA GLY A 708 -133.08 -7.36 -5.11
C GLY A 708 -131.72 -7.69 -4.43
N ASP A 709 -130.89 -6.77 -3.89
CA ASP A 709 -130.70 -5.31 -4.10
C ASP A 709 -129.25 -4.86 -3.64
N LYS A 710 -129.00 -3.58 -3.27
CA LYS A 710 -127.69 -2.86 -3.40
C LYS A 710 -126.89 -2.51 -2.10
N GLY A 711 -125.55 -2.48 -2.18
CA GLY A 711 -124.64 -1.57 -1.44
C GLY A 711 -123.45 -2.23 -0.69
N ASP A 712 -122.32 -1.57 -0.37
CA ASP A 712 -121.73 -0.31 -0.89
C ASP A 712 -120.19 -0.24 -0.56
N LYS A 713 -119.51 0.86 -0.93
CA LYS A 713 -118.03 1.05 -0.99
C LYS A 713 -117.26 1.14 0.36
N GLY A 714 -115.97 0.73 0.39
CA GLY A 714 -114.95 1.09 1.40
C GLY A 714 -113.49 0.96 0.91
N ASP A 715 -112.56 1.79 1.38
CA ASP A 715 -111.19 1.97 0.82
C ASP A 715 -110.02 1.50 1.73
N LYS A 716 -108.86 1.28 1.08
CA LYS A 716 -107.44 1.13 1.53
C LYS A 716 -107.05 1.41 3.00
N GLY A 717 -106.15 0.55 3.53
CA GLY A 717 -105.29 0.80 4.69
C GLY A 717 -103.84 0.33 4.45
N ASP A 718 -102.85 0.87 5.18
CA ASP A 718 -101.42 0.82 4.81
C ASP A 718 -100.49 0.00 5.74
N LYS A 719 -99.39 -0.46 5.13
CA LYS A 719 -98.00 -0.65 5.63
C LYS A 719 -97.71 -0.71 7.15
N GLY A 720 -96.97 -1.77 7.51
CA GLY A 720 -95.92 -1.73 8.56
C GLY A 720 -95.42 -3.13 8.93
N ASP A 721 -94.26 -3.33 9.56
CA ASP A 721 -92.98 -2.61 9.49
C ASP A 721 -91.91 -3.48 10.18
N LYS A 722 -90.68 -3.51 9.66
CA LYS A 722 -89.39 -3.80 10.33
C LYS A 722 -89.20 -5.07 11.23
N GLY A 723 -88.13 -5.84 10.95
CA GLY A 723 -87.52 -6.80 11.89
C GLY A 723 -86.01 -6.92 11.68
N ASP A 724 -85.21 -6.78 12.74
CA ASP A 724 -83.74 -6.68 12.71
C ASP A 724 -83.03 -7.92 13.30
N LYS A 725 -81.79 -8.15 12.85
CA LYS A 725 -80.68 -8.92 13.48
C LYS A 725 -80.75 -10.45 13.54
N GLY A 726 -79.54 -11.01 13.46
CA GLY A 726 -79.14 -12.42 13.44
C GLY A 726 -77.66 -12.49 13.08
#